data_AF-A0A5M9N381-F1
#
_entry.id   AF-A0A5M9N381-F1
#
_cell.length_a   1.000
_cell.length_b   1.000
_cell.length_c   1.000
_cell.angle_alpha   90.00
_cell.angle_beta   90.00
_cell.angle_gamma   90.00
#
_symmetry.space_group_name_H-M   'P 1'
#
loop_
_entity.id
_entity.type
_entity.pdbx_description
1 polymer ?
#
loop_
_entity_poly.entity_id
_entity_poly.type
_entity_poly.pdbx_seq_one_letter_code
_entity_poly.pdbx_strand_id
1 'polypeptide(L)'
;MQHIMPPKLSHYTITLILVNTAIAKSTRPISGPSGSQRVAQAAYNRAYQASMFARVTCYPPVGQVTCPKRIQRALESDKADTLRFVVVIESSCAFPKQCWEADIWHNIVGVEWSALPLEQHHGHIAPLMNGEESTYQYYRHVFFSELALPNHGGRAQFTVRFRPGPNGDWQWLNEQQHVGNGELVFAPRTAMQDYSGSIEIGVISAKDHFGVFFERLSSEIDVEPRKSESPGSSLWHLSGEVNPAQQEQSGHRSLILGIPSSMVRYFALVRVWTPWLGPRHGGSKFKLSEDAILLSFLREDGIHVVLLAVSGIANVLTLLCSGEDGEVIIKSQSDATNVSRFQVLVAAANDFDVAMSSVMYEARKVVRPYSEDVASARVPTPVSPPGDDSVMVEKDDAQIQWLANWYDGLTYCTWNGLGQKLTEKKILKALETLKSYGIEVSNLIIDDNWQALDNEGEPQLKRGWKQFDANPDGFPRGLKQTINTIRRSNPTIEHIGVWHALCGYWGGIAPDSELATKYKTKEVKIRYPAASGPIGHASERESLLVIDPDDIQRFYNDFYSFLTSAGVDSVKTDAQFFLDLLADPEDRRRFIPAYQDAWSIASLRYLSTRVTSCMSLFPQAVFHSQLPTNKPIIPLRNSDDFFPEIPESHPWHVFCNAHNALFTRYLNVLPDWDMFQTSHPYATFHAAARCISGGPIYITDEPGKHNTSLLSEVTAPTVHGNTVILRPDLVGRTIDTYNGYHEGHVLRVGTYTGWARTGSGILGLFNISASPKSSLVSLLDFPGIHNDYNGQYVVRSHTSGKITDPMRPKDANSVVAVNLGPKGWEILTAYPVRSFTLPENKDRNEKQTHVAVLGLVGQMTGAAALTSSDVYIQTNGRLRIDVSLKALGTLGIYLSNLGQQNIAENLMITILEQPIPQKMVWMEEGENARVLSVDVLSAWKIMGLEAGWSNEVLIQIFVG
;
A
#
# COMPACT_ATOMS: atom_id res chain seq x y z
N MET A 1 10.82 0.29 25.19
CA MET A 1 9.95 0.80 24.10
C MET A 1 8.49 0.38 24.30
N GLN A 2 7.96 0.53 25.51
CA GLN A 2 6.52 0.51 25.78
C GLN A 2 6.16 1.95 26.17
N HIS A 3 5.02 2.46 25.69
CA HIS A 3 4.58 3.86 25.69
C HIS A 3 5.03 4.64 24.44
N ILE A 4 4.09 4.83 23.50
CA ILE A 4 3.30 6.08 23.38
C ILE A 4 2.32 5.92 22.20
N MET A 5 1.03 5.84 22.52
CA MET A 5 -0.04 6.42 21.70
C MET A 5 -0.11 7.93 21.99
N PRO A 6 -0.66 8.76 21.09
CA PRO A 6 -0.79 10.20 21.30
C PRO A 6 -1.59 10.55 22.59
N PRO A 7 -1.36 11.74 23.18
CA PRO A 7 -1.85 12.09 24.51
C PRO A 7 -3.38 12.16 24.58
N LYS A 8 -3.94 11.61 25.67
CA LYS A 8 -5.35 11.75 26.08
C LYS A 8 -5.69 13.23 26.32
N LEU A 9 -6.65 13.76 25.56
CA LEU A 9 -7.33 15.01 25.88
C LEU A 9 -8.59 14.72 26.72
N SER A 10 -8.58 15.25 27.93
CA SER A 10 -9.68 15.57 28.88
C SER A 10 -10.79 14.53 29.17
N HIS A 11 -10.82 14.09 30.43
CA HIS A 11 -11.92 13.37 31.06
C HIS A 11 -13.23 14.18 31.10
N TYR A 12 -14.28 13.64 30.51
CA TYR A 12 -15.65 13.87 30.96
C TYR A 12 -16.13 12.62 31.69
N THR A 13 -16.28 12.75 33.02
CA THR A 13 -16.81 11.72 33.91
C THR A 13 -18.31 11.58 33.66
N ILE A 14 -18.75 10.50 33.00
CA ILE A 14 -20.16 10.11 32.95
C ILE A 14 -20.43 9.23 34.18
N THR A 15 -21.01 9.83 35.21
CA THR A 15 -21.56 9.12 36.37
C THR A 15 -22.83 8.38 35.94
N LEU A 16 -22.80 7.04 35.90
CA LEU A 16 -24.00 6.22 35.80
C LEU A 16 -24.83 6.40 37.09
N ILE A 17 -25.92 7.16 37.01
CA ILE A 17 -26.96 7.16 38.04
C ILE A 17 -27.99 6.10 37.64
N LEU A 18 -27.97 4.97 38.34
CA LEU A 18 -29.05 3.98 38.36
C LEU A 18 -30.27 4.60 39.04
N VAL A 19 -31.23 5.10 38.25
CA VAL A 19 -32.54 5.49 38.76
C VAL A 19 -33.48 4.29 38.69
N ASN A 20 -33.64 3.63 39.84
CA ASN A 20 -34.74 2.72 40.13
C ASN A 20 -36.06 3.51 40.08
N THR A 21 -36.90 3.28 39.08
CA THR A 21 -38.29 3.76 39.09
C THR A 21 -39.23 2.60 39.40
N ALA A 22 -39.90 2.75 40.54
CA ALA A 22 -40.87 1.82 41.07
C ALA A 22 -42.08 1.65 40.15
N ILE A 23 -42.54 0.41 40.05
CA ILE A 23 -43.76 -0.02 39.36
C ILE A 23 -44.97 0.59 40.06
N ALA A 24 -45.64 1.54 39.42
CA ALA A 24 -46.98 1.98 39.79
C ALA A 24 -48.01 0.96 39.24
N LYS A 25 -48.75 0.31 40.14
CA LYS A 25 -49.90 -0.55 39.80
C LYS A 25 -51.02 0.32 39.21
N SER A 26 -51.31 0.13 37.92
CA SER A 26 -52.54 0.62 37.29
C SER A 26 -53.62 -0.45 37.35
N THR A 27 -54.71 -0.14 38.06
CA THR A 27 -55.95 -0.92 38.15
C THR A 27 -56.93 -0.45 37.08
N ARG A 28 -56.93 -1.07 35.90
CA ARG A 28 -58.09 -1.04 34.96
C ARG A 28 -58.25 -2.38 34.23
N PRO A 29 -59.50 -2.77 33.89
CA PRO A 29 -59.81 -4.14 33.48
C PRO A 29 -59.27 -4.45 32.08
N ILE A 30 -58.76 -5.68 31.96
CA ILE A 30 -58.31 -6.33 30.73
C ILE A 30 -59.51 -6.44 29.78
N SER A 31 -59.44 -5.73 28.66
CA SER A 31 -60.14 -6.10 27.43
C SER A 31 -59.06 -6.58 26.46
N GLY A 32 -58.93 -7.90 26.31
CA GLY A 32 -57.90 -8.49 25.46
C GLY A 32 -58.13 -8.14 23.99
N PRO A 33 -57.08 -7.81 23.22
CA PRO A 33 -57.17 -7.82 21.76
C PRO A 33 -57.52 -9.25 21.33
N SER A 34 -58.41 -9.39 20.34
CA SER A 34 -58.73 -10.67 19.71
C SER A 34 -57.46 -11.41 19.28
N GLY A 35 -57.51 -12.74 19.17
CA GLY A 35 -56.36 -13.57 18.78
C GLY A 35 -55.63 -13.11 17.50
N SER A 36 -56.32 -12.41 16.58
CA SER A 36 -55.72 -11.81 15.39
C SER A 36 -54.84 -10.58 15.69
N GLN A 37 -55.21 -9.73 16.65
CA GLN A 37 -54.42 -8.54 17.02
C GLN A 37 -53.15 -8.91 17.81
N ARG A 38 -53.18 -9.97 18.65
CA ARG A 38 -51.96 -10.47 19.31
C ARG A 38 -50.94 -11.05 18.33
N VAL A 39 -51.41 -11.73 17.28
CA VAL A 39 -50.53 -12.26 16.21
C VAL A 39 -49.97 -11.11 15.38
N ALA A 40 -50.77 -10.10 15.02
CA ALA A 40 -50.31 -8.92 14.29
C ALA A 40 -49.32 -8.06 15.11
N GLN A 41 -49.57 -7.84 16.40
CA GLN A 41 -48.65 -7.10 17.29
C GLN A 41 -47.34 -7.86 17.54
N ALA A 42 -47.40 -9.19 17.68
CA ALA A 42 -46.20 -10.03 17.82
C ALA A 42 -45.39 -10.09 16.51
N ALA A 43 -46.07 -10.13 15.35
CA ALA A 43 -45.43 -10.06 14.04
C ALA A 43 -44.79 -8.67 13.81
N TYR A 44 -45.47 -7.59 14.19
CA TYR A 44 -44.96 -6.21 14.15
C TYR A 44 -43.73 -6.04 15.06
N ASN A 45 -43.79 -6.52 16.31
CA ASN A 45 -42.67 -6.46 17.25
C ASN A 45 -41.47 -7.30 16.76
N ARG A 46 -41.72 -8.46 16.13
CA ARG A 46 -40.64 -9.27 15.53
C ARG A 46 -40.07 -8.66 14.25
N ALA A 47 -40.88 -7.98 13.44
CA ALA A 47 -40.42 -7.25 12.25
C ALA A 47 -39.55 -6.05 12.65
N TYR A 48 -39.96 -5.29 13.65
CA TYR A 48 -39.19 -4.19 14.23
C TYR A 48 -37.88 -4.66 14.87
N GLN A 49 -37.89 -5.80 15.58
CA GLN A 49 -36.66 -6.41 16.09
C GLN A 49 -35.74 -6.86 14.95
N ALA A 50 -36.27 -7.53 13.93
CA ALA A 50 -35.49 -7.99 12.78
C ALA A 50 -34.84 -6.83 12.00
N SER A 51 -35.49 -5.67 11.91
CA SER A 51 -34.92 -4.49 11.26
C SER A 51 -33.82 -3.82 12.07
N MET A 52 -33.89 -3.82 13.41
CA MET A 52 -32.76 -3.36 14.23
C MET A 52 -31.49 -4.22 14.05
N PHE A 53 -31.64 -5.51 13.71
CA PHE A 53 -30.52 -6.44 13.51
C PHE A 53 -30.19 -6.69 12.03
N ALA A 54 -30.80 -5.96 11.09
CA ALA A 54 -30.47 -6.06 9.68
C ALA A 54 -29.12 -5.39 9.40
N ARG A 55 -28.24 -6.08 8.68
CA ARG A 55 -27.00 -5.51 8.17
C ARG A 55 -27.26 -4.88 6.82
N VAL A 56 -26.96 -3.60 6.69
CA VAL A 56 -27.17 -2.84 5.45
C VAL A 56 -25.83 -2.31 4.96
N THR A 57 -25.52 -2.55 3.68
CA THR A 57 -24.31 -2.08 3.01
C THR A 57 -24.69 -1.32 1.74
N CYS A 58 -24.02 -0.21 1.45
CA CYS A 58 -24.32 0.65 0.31
C CYS A 58 -23.07 0.92 -0.54
N TYR A 59 -23.26 1.00 -1.85
CA TYR A 59 -22.32 1.57 -2.82
C TYR A 59 -23.01 2.75 -3.53
N PRO A 60 -22.40 3.94 -3.59
CA PRO A 60 -21.21 4.35 -2.85
C PRO A 60 -21.41 4.22 -1.32
N PRO A 61 -20.34 4.08 -0.54
CA PRO A 61 -20.44 3.88 0.91
C PRO A 61 -21.00 5.11 1.65
N VAL A 62 -21.86 4.86 2.63
CA VAL A 62 -22.32 5.88 3.60
C VAL A 62 -21.22 6.14 4.63
N GLY A 63 -21.11 7.40 5.08
CA GLY A 63 -20.10 7.84 6.04
C GLY A 63 -18.72 8.15 5.43
N GLN A 64 -18.55 7.92 4.12
CA GLN A 64 -17.31 8.14 3.39
C GLN A 64 -17.46 9.20 2.32
N VAL A 65 -16.33 9.79 1.91
CA VAL A 65 -16.27 10.59 0.70
C VAL A 65 -15.99 9.72 -0.52
N THR A 66 -16.80 9.85 -1.56
CA THR A 66 -16.60 9.19 -2.85
C THR A 66 -16.45 10.26 -3.92
N CYS A 67 -15.49 10.05 -4.83
CA CYS A 67 -15.32 10.87 -6.03
C CYS A 67 -15.78 10.09 -7.26
N PRO A 68 -17.05 10.20 -7.69
CA PRO A 68 -17.56 9.44 -8.83
C PRO A 68 -16.79 9.76 -10.11
N LYS A 69 -16.41 8.70 -10.83
CA LYS A 69 -15.74 8.82 -12.13
C LYS A 69 -16.75 9.20 -13.22
N ARG A 70 -16.43 10.21 -14.03
CA ARG A 70 -17.23 10.61 -15.22
C ARG A 70 -16.87 9.77 -16.44
N ILE A 71 -17.50 8.60 -16.55
CA ILE A 71 -17.23 7.61 -17.59
C ILE A 71 -17.59 8.12 -18.99
N GLN A 72 -18.75 8.76 -19.16
CA GLN A 72 -19.18 9.26 -20.47
C GLN A 72 -18.29 10.41 -20.95
N ARG A 73 -17.81 11.25 -20.03
CA ARG A 73 -16.77 12.25 -20.32
C ARG A 73 -15.48 11.60 -20.84
N ALA A 74 -15.00 10.54 -20.19
CA ALA A 74 -13.79 9.84 -20.61
C ALA A 74 -13.91 9.17 -22.00
N LEU A 75 -15.14 8.90 -22.44
CA LEU A 75 -15.46 8.31 -23.73
C LEU A 75 -15.83 9.34 -24.80
N GLU A 76 -15.75 10.64 -24.49
CA GLU A 76 -16.20 11.73 -25.38
C GLU A 76 -17.65 11.52 -25.86
N SER A 77 -18.50 10.96 -24.99
CA SER A 77 -19.90 10.64 -25.27
C SER A 77 -20.83 11.75 -24.79
N ASP A 78 -21.89 12.04 -25.56
CA ASP A 78 -22.92 13.02 -25.21
C ASP A 78 -23.88 12.55 -24.12
N LYS A 79 -23.89 11.25 -23.79
CA LYS A 79 -24.74 10.69 -22.72
C LYS A 79 -24.40 11.29 -21.35
N ALA A 80 -25.40 11.45 -20.50
CA ALA A 80 -25.18 11.87 -19.12
C ALA A 80 -24.38 10.80 -18.34
N ASP A 81 -23.44 11.25 -17.49
CA ASP A 81 -22.82 10.37 -16.50
C ASP A 81 -23.88 9.96 -15.47
N THR A 82 -24.00 8.66 -15.19
CA THR A 82 -24.88 8.14 -14.15
C THR A 82 -24.09 7.67 -12.95
N LEU A 83 -24.58 7.99 -11.76
CA LEU A 83 -24.14 7.42 -10.50
C LEU A 83 -25.03 6.22 -10.16
N ARG A 84 -24.40 5.11 -9.86
CA ARG A 84 -25.08 3.88 -9.49
C ARG A 84 -25.16 3.73 -7.98
N PHE A 85 -26.35 3.40 -7.50
CA PHE A 85 -26.57 2.98 -6.12
C PHE A 85 -26.87 1.49 -6.04
N VAL A 86 -26.14 0.79 -5.18
CA VAL A 86 -26.42 -0.61 -4.82
C VAL A 86 -26.56 -0.70 -3.31
N VAL A 87 -27.68 -1.22 -2.83
CA VAL A 87 -27.92 -1.46 -1.40
C VAL A 87 -28.16 -2.94 -1.17
N VAL A 88 -27.44 -3.51 -0.21
CA VAL A 88 -27.60 -4.89 0.21
C VAL A 88 -28.11 -4.89 1.64
N ILE A 89 -29.30 -5.49 1.84
CA ILE A 89 -29.90 -5.70 3.16
C ILE A 89 -29.84 -7.20 3.49
N GLU A 90 -29.23 -7.52 4.62
CA GLU A 90 -29.08 -8.88 5.13
C GLU A 90 -29.79 -9.00 6.47
N SER A 91 -30.85 -9.81 6.53
CA SER A 91 -31.62 -10.06 7.75
C SER A 91 -31.41 -11.49 8.23
N SER A 92 -31.17 -11.70 9.52
CA SER A 92 -30.87 -13.04 10.06
C SER A 92 -32.02 -14.03 9.82
N CYS A 93 -31.68 -15.26 9.42
CA CYS A 93 -32.61 -16.39 9.28
C CYS A 93 -33.21 -16.85 10.62
N ALA A 94 -32.73 -16.33 11.76
CA ALA A 94 -33.37 -16.51 13.06
C ALA A 94 -34.74 -15.81 13.14
N PHE A 95 -35.01 -14.85 12.24
CA PHE A 95 -36.29 -14.19 12.09
C PHE A 95 -37.00 -14.65 10.80
N PRO A 96 -38.34 -14.56 10.71
CA PRO A 96 -39.05 -14.86 9.47
C PRO A 96 -38.59 -13.96 8.31
N LYS A 97 -38.55 -14.54 7.10
CA LYS A 97 -38.21 -13.79 5.88
C LYS A 97 -39.17 -12.60 5.69
N GLN A 98 -38.62 -11.44 5.40
CA GLN A 98 -39.35 -10.18 5.22
C GLN A 98 -39.18 -9.63 3.80
N CYS A 99 -40.15 -8.84 3.37
CA CYS A 99 -40.00 -7.95 2.23
C CYS A 99 -39.36 -6.65 2.71
N TRP A 100 -38.54 -6.03 1.86
CA TRP A 100 -37.80 -4.82 2.20
C TRP A 100 -38.06 -3.75 1.14
N GLU A 101 -38.11 -2.51 1.58
CA GLU A 101 -38.05 -1.33 0.71
C GLU A 101 -36.82 -0.52 1.12
N ALA A 102 -36.14 0.07 0.15
CA ALA A 102 -34.97 0.90 0.37
C ALA A 102 -34.99 2.10 -0.57
N ASP A 103 -34.69 3.28 -0.03
CA ASP A 103 -34.52 4.51 -0.81
C ASP A 103 -33.15 5.11 -0.53
N ILE A 104 -32.58 5.74 -1.56
CA ILE A 104 -31.51 6.71 -1.35
C ILE A 104 -32.17 8.06 -1.07
N TRP A 105 -31.96 8.59 0.13
CA TRP A 105 -32.32 9.95 0.46
C TRP A 105 -31.12 10.83 0.13
N HIS A 106 -31.25 11.83 -0.75
CA HIS A 106 -30.11 12.60 -1.26
C HIS A 106 -30.45 14.03 -1.66
N ASN A 107 -29.43 14.87 -1.81
CA ASN A 107 -29.52 16.22 -2.40
C ASN A 107 -28.65 16.37 -3.67
N ILE A 108 -28.53 15.31 -4.48
CA ILE A 108 -27.68 15.29 -5.68
C ILE A 108 -28.24 16.15 -6.83
N VAL A 109 -29.55 16.14 -7.04
CA VAL A 109 -30.21 16.82 -8.17
C VAL A 109 -30.59 18.28 -7.84
N GLY A 110 -30.57 18.65 -6.55
CA GLY A 110 -30.90 19.98 -6.07
C GLY A 110 -30.62 20.12 -4.57
N VAL A 111 -30.73 21.34 -4.04
CA VAL A 111 -30.42 21.65 -2.63
C VAL A 111 -31.36 20.94 -1.66
N GLU A 112 -32.61 20.71 -2.07
CA GLU A 112 -33.59 19.97 -1.28
C GLU A 112 -33.35 18.47 -1.34
N TRP A 113 -33.54 17.80 -0.20
CA TRP A 113 -33.42 16.35 -0.13
C TRP A 113 -34.65 15.67 -0.72
N SER A 114 -34.42 14.66 -1.56
CA SER A 114 -35.45 13.85 -2.20
C SER A 114 -35.16 12.36 -2.05
N ALA A 115 -36.18 11.53 -2.21
CA ALA A 115 -36.03 10.08 -2.27
C ALA A 115 -35.84 9.62 -3.71
N LEU A 116 -34.85 8.76 -3.91
CA LEU A 116 -34.71 7.88 -5.07
C LEU A 116 -35.07 6.46 -4.62
N PRO A 117 -36.27 5.96 -4.96
CA PRO A 117 -36.65 4.59 -4.68
C PRO A 117 -35.72 3.60 -5.37
N LEU A 118 -35.32 2.55 -4.66
CA LEU A 118 -34.50 1.48 -5.23
C LEU A 118 -35.35 0.27 -5.59
N GLU A 119 -35.07 -0.32 -6.74
CA GLU A 119 -35.75 -1.52 -7.20
C GLU A 119 -35.07 -2.76 -6.63
N GLN A 120 -35.84 -3.71 -6.10
CA GLN A 120 -35.30 -4.98 -5.63
C GLN A 120 -34.98 -5.88 -6.83
N HIS A 121 -33.74 -6.39 -6.89
CA HIS A 121 -33.30 -7.32 -7.92
C HIS A 121 -33.05 -8.72 -7.36
N HIS A 122 -33.39 -9.73 -8.17
CA HIS A 122 -33.22 -11.15 -7.84
C HIS A 122 -32.08 -11.83 -8.64
N GLY A 123 -31.19 -11.05 -9.26
CA GLY A 123 -30.08 -11.54 -10.08
C GLY A 123 -28.70 -11.50 -9.38
N HIS A 124 -27.64 -11.78 -10.13
CA HIS A 124 -26.23 -11.83 -9.65
C HIS A 124 -25.59 -10.44 -9.40
N ILE A 125 -26.36 -9.46 -8.93
CA ILE A 125 -25.82 -8.14 -8.57
C ILE A 125 -25.18 -8.23 -7.18
N ALA A 126 -23.95 -7.71 -7.06
CA ALA A 126 -23.20 -7.72 -5.81
C ALA A 126 -23.09 -9.12 -5.18
N PRO A 127 -22.57 -10.16 -5.85
CA PRO A 127 -22.40 -11.47 -5.21
C PRO A 127 -21.52 -11.36 -3.95
N LEU A 128 -21.85 -12.13 -2.91
CA LEU A 128 -21.00 -12.23 -1.72
C LEU A 128 -19.80 -13.13 -2.03
N MET A 129 -18.63 -12.50 -2.14
CA MET A 129 -17.41 -13.14 -2.59
C MET A 129 -16.69 -13.92 -1.51
N ASN A 130 -16.92 -13.64 -0.24
CA ASN A 130 -16.27 -14.36 0.86
C ASN A 130 -17.30 -15.00 1.80
N GLY A 131 -17.00 -16.21 2.27
CA GLY A 131 -17.90 -17.04 3.08
C GLY A 131 -18.58 -18.16 2.31
N GLU A 132 -18.93 -19.24 3.01
CA GLU A 132 -19.56 -20.45 2.45
C GLU A 132 -21.09 -20.36 2.48
N GLU A 133 -21.77 -20.88 1.45
CA GLU A 133 -23.24 -20.91 1.41
C GLU A 133 -23.83 -21.74 2.55
N SER A 134 -23.13 -22.80 2.96
CA SER A 134 -23.50 -23.72 4.05
C SER A 134 -23.62 -23.03 5.42
N THR A 135 -22.84 -21.96 5.65
CA THR A 135 -22.76 -21.24 6.93
C THR A 135 -23.49 -19.90 6.91
N TYR A 136 -24.04 -19.51 5.75
CA TYR A 136 -24.65 -18.21 5.56
C TYR A 136 -26.10 -18.17 6.09
N GLN A 137 -26.27 -17.63 7.30
CA GLN A 137 -27.54 -17.58 8.03
C GLN A 137 -28.33 -16.28 7.85
N TYR A 138 -28.29 -15.67 6.66
CA TYR A 138 -28.99 -14.41 6.37
C TYR A 138 -29.83 -14.51 5.09
N TYR A 139 -31.03 -13.93 5.11
CA TYR A 139 -31.76 -13.58 3.90
C TYR A 139 -31.14 -12.33 3.30
N ARG A 140 -30.72 -12.42 2.03
CA ARG A 140 -30.03 -11.35 1.32
C ARG A 140 -30.95 -10.70 0.29
N HIS A 141 -31.06 -9.38 0.34
CA HIS A 141 -31.88 -8.56 -0.53
C HIS A 141 -31.01 -7.50 -1.19
N VAL A 142 -31.02 -7.45 -2.53
CA VAL A 142 -30.20 -6.49 -3.30
C VAL A 142 -31.13 -5.49 -3.98
N PHE A 143 -30.79 -4.23 -3.85
CA PHE A 143 -31.51 -3.09 -4.38
C PHE A 143 -30.58 -2.29 -5.30
N PHE A 144 -31.11 -1.79 -6.41
CA PHE A 144 -30.35 -1.07 -7.42
C PHE A 144 -31.16 0.08 -8.00
N SER A 145 -30.49 1.19 -8.27
CA SER A 145 -31.00 2.28 -9.11
C SER A 145 -29.83 3.13 -9.61
N GLU A 146 -30.07 3.92 -10.65
CA GLU A 146 -29.10 4.87 -11.18
C GLU A 146 -29.68 6.28 -11.18
N LEU A 147 -28.81 7.27 -10.98
CA LEU A 147 -29.15 8.68 -10.94
C LEU A 147 -28.20 9.47 -11.85
N ALA A 148 -28.73 10.36 -12.70
CA ALA A 148 -27.88 11.22 -13.52
C ALA A 148 -27.10 12.21 -12.64
N LEU A 149 -25.79 12.30 -12.85
CA LEU A 149 -24.96 13.31 -12.20
C LEU A 149 -25.16 14.68 -12.85
N PRO A 150 -25.19 15.77 -12.07
CA PRO A 150 -25.19 17.12 -12.62
C PRO A 150 -24.00 17.38 -13.55
N ASN A 151 -24.17 18.28 -14.52
CA ASN A 151 -23.09 18.65 -15.45
C ASN A 151 -22.03 19.57 -14.80
N HIS A 152 -22.42 20.35 -13.78
CA HIS A 152 -21.48 21.16 -13.00
C HIS A 152 -20.75 20.30 -11.97
N GLY A 153 -19.57 20.77 -11.53
CA GLY A 153 -18.88 20.17 -10.40
C GLY A 153 -19.57 20.57 -9.10
N GLY A 154 -19.52 19.71 -8.10
CA GLY A 154 -20.18 19.99 -6.84
C GLY A 154 -20.06 18.90 -5.80
N ARG A 155 -20.62 19.21 -4.64
CA ARG A 155 -20.73 18.34 -3.47
C ARG A 155 -22.18 18.03 -3.20
N ALA A 156 -22.48 16.76 -2.98
CA ALA A 156 -23.77 16.28 -2.53
C ALA A 156 -23.60 15.30 -1.38
N GLN A 157 -24.69 15.07 -0.65
CA GLN A 157 -24.79 14.11 0.43
C GLN A 157 -25.95 13.16 0.16
N PHE A 158 -25.81 11.95 0.69
CA PHE A 158 -26.87 10.96 0.66
C PHE A 158 -26.82 10.08 1.91
N THR A 159 -27.93 9.43 2.20
CA THR A 159 -28.01 8.32 3.15
C THR A 159 -29.01 7.29 2.62
N VAL A 160 -29.04 6.12 3.24
CA VAL A 160 -30.01 5.07 2.92
C VAL A 160 -31.07 5.06 4.00
N ARG A 161 -32.34 5.06 3.59
CA ARG A 161 -33.44 4.67 4.45
C ARG A 161 -34.04 3.35 3.98
N PHE A 162 -34.42 2.49 4.92
CA PHE A 162 -34.97 1.18 4.62
C PHE A 162 -36.07 0.78 5.62
N ARG A 163 -36.98 -0.09 5.23
CA ARG A 163 -38.08 -0.59 6.09
C ARG A 163 -38.55 -1.99 5.73
N PRO A 164 -39.07 -2.76 6.71
CA PRO A 164 -39.68 -4.06 6.45
C PRO A 164 -41.10 -3.90 5.89
N GLY A 165 -41.21 -3.84 4.56
CA GLY A 165 -42.47 -3.74 3.82
C GLY A 165 -43.18 -2.37 3.94
N PRO A 166 -44.31 -2.18 3.25
CA PRO A 166 -44.92 -0.86 3.05
C PRO A 166 -45.48 -0.21 4.33
N ASN A 167 -45.81 -1.02 5.33
CA ASN A 167 -46.40 -0.60 6.60
C ASN A 167 -45.37 -0.49 7.73
N GLY A 168 -44.09 -0.77 7.46
CA GLY A 168 -43.01 -0.63 8.43
C GLY A 168 -42.54 0.83 8.56
N ASP A 169 -41.98 1.15 9.73
CA ASP A 169 -41.33 2.44 9.96
C ASP A 169 -39.99 2.51 9.22
N TRP A 170 -39.68 3.68 8.65
CA TRP A 170 -38.38 3.94 8.02
C TRP A 170 -37.27 3.99 9.06
N GLN A 171 -36.17 3.31 8.76
CA GLN A 171 -34.92 3.35 9.51
C GLN A 171 -33.83 3.99 8.67
N TRP A 172 -32.87 4.64 9.31
CA TRP A 172 -31.80 5.37 8.66
C TRP A 172 -30.46 4.68 8.89
N LEU A 173 -29.72 4.41 7.80
CA LEU A 173 -28.48 3.66 7.84
C LEU A 173 -27.38 4.38 8.64
N ASN A 174 -27.23 5.68 8.42
CA ASN A 174 -26.25 6.51 9.11
C ASN A 174 -26.49 6.53 10.64
N GLU A 175 -27.76 6.57 11.07
CA GLU A 175 -28.12 6.49 12.48
C GLU A 175 -27.84 5.11 13.07
N GLN A 176 -28.21 4.04 12.37
CA GLN A 176 -27.99 2.66 12.81
C GLN A 176 -26.50 2.32 12.95
N GLN A 177 -25.65 2.84 12.05
CA GLN A 177 -24.21 2.59 12.06
C GLN A 177 -23.39 3.63 12.84
N HIS A 178 -24.04 4.67 13.36
CA HIS A 178 -23.39 5.82 14.01
C HIS A 178 -22.29 6.45 13.14
N VAL A 179 -22.59 6.62 11.85
CA VAL A 179 -21.71 7.26 10.85
C VAL A 179 -22.36 8.52 10.27
N GLY A 180 -21.56 9.36 9.60
CA GLY A 180 -22.10 10.49 8.84
C GLY A 180 -22.87 10.05 7.59
N ASN A 181 -23.44 11.04 6.88
CA ASN A 181 -23.96 10.82 5.53
C ASN A 181 -22.82 10.39 4.58
N GLY A 182 -23.15 9.68 3.50
CA GLY A 182 -22.23 9.53 2.38
C GLY A 182 -22.04 10.89 1.69
N GLU A 183 -20.79 11.22 1.35
CA GLU A 183 -20.43 12.45 0.66
C GLU A 183 -20.00 12.13 -0.78
N LEU A 184 -20.57 12.83 -1.75
CA LEU A 184 -20.22 12.74 -3.15
C LEU A 184 -19.58 14.06 -3.55
N VAL A 185 -18.36 14.00 -4.08
CA VAL A 185 -17.66 15.17 -4.61
C VAL A 185 -17.26 14.86 -6.04
N PHE A 186 -17.73 15.65 -7.00
CA PHE A 186 -17.50 15.34 -8.42
C PHE A 186 -17.08 16.58 -9.19
N ALA A 187 -16.09 16.40 -10.06
CA ALA A 187 -15.62 17.41 -11.01
C ALA A 187 -16.71 17.83 -12.00
N PRO A 188 -16.62 19.01 -12.65
CA PRO A 188 -17.50 19.34 -13.78
C PRO A 188 -17.31 18.36 -14.95
N ARG A 189 -18.33 18.27 -15.81
CA ARG A 189 -18.26 17.45 -17.03
C ARG A 189 -17.29 18.04 -18.05
N THR A 190 -17.19 19.36 -18.12
CA THR A 190 -16.18 20.05 -18.93
C THR A 190 -14.80 19.82 -18.33
N ALA A 191 -13.78 19.67 -19.19
CA ALA A 191 -12.40 19.60 -18.72
C ALA A 191 -12.03 20.86 -17.95
N MET A 192 -11.15 20.70 -16.95
CA MET A 192 -10.49 21.86 -16.35
C MET A 192 -9.74 22.54 -17.50
N GLN A 193 -10.12 23.77 -17.82
CA GLN A 193 -9.45 24.51 -18.89
C GLN A 193 -7.97 24.64 -18.50
N ASP A 194 -7.09 24.22 -19.42
CA ASP A 194 -5.66 24.42 -19.24
C ASP A 194 -5.38 25.92 -19.44
N TYR A 195 -5.42 26.68 -18.36
CA TYR A 195 -5.22 28.13 -18.40
C TYR A 195 -3.77 28.52 -18.69
N SER A 196 -2.86 27.56 -18.90
CA SER A 196 -1.47 27.82 -19.30
C SER A 196 -1.40 28.75 -20.51
N GLY A 197 -2.22 28.53 -21.53
CA GLY A 197 -2.32 29.43 -22.70
C GLY A 197 -2.82 30.84 -22.36
N SER A 198 -3.70 30.98 -21.37
CA SER A 198 -4.25 32.29 -20.94
C SER A 198 -3.24 33.11 -20.14
N ILE A 199 -2.37 32.41 -19.39
CA ILE A 199 -1.24 32.99 -18.66
C ILE A 199 -0.13 33.39 -19.65
N GLU A 200 0.17 32.56 -20.64
CA GLU A 200 1.15 32.87 -21.72
C GLU A 200 0.73 34.09 -22.57
N ILE A 201 -0.58 34.29 -22.78
CA ILE A 201 -1.14 35.45 -23.49
C ILE A 201 -1.30 36.68 -22.57
N GLY A 202 -1.00 36.56 -21.27
CA GLY A 202 -0.99 37.67 -20.30
C GLY A 202 -2.38 38.16 -19.85
N VAL A 203 -3.42 37.33 -19.98
CA VAL A 203 -4.82 37.70 -19.67
C VAL A 203 -5.12 37.62 -18.17
N ILE A 204 -4.44 36.73 -17.43
CA ILE A 204 -4.60 36.52 -15.99
C ILE A 204 -3.20 36.34 -15.38
N SER A 205 -2.89 36.96 -14.23
CA SER A 205 -1.61 36.75 -13.58
C SER A 205 -1.53 35.33 -12.96
N ALA A 206 -0.34 34.75 -12.90
CA ALA A 206 -0.16 33.43 -12.30
C ALA A 206 -0.63 33.36 -10.83
N LYS A 207 -0.49 34.49 -10.12
CA LYS A 207 -0.92 34.65 -8.73
C LYS A 207 -2.45 34.72 -8.60
N ASP A 208 -3.13 35.36 -9.54
CA ASP A 208 -4.60 35.41 -9.56
C ASP A 208 -5.19 34.03 -9.88
N HIS A 209 -4.60 33.31 -10.85
CA HIS A 209 -5.04 31.95 -11.19
C HIS A 209 -4.81 30.97 -10.03
N PHE A 210 -3.67 31.06 -9.33
CA PHE A 210 -3.42 30.27 -8.14
C PHE A 210 -4.29 30.67 -6.95
N GLY A 211 -4.62 31.96 -6.83
CA GLY A 211 -5.42 32.54 -5.75
C GLY A 211 -6.83 31.95 -5.64
N VAL A 212 -7.38 31.35 -6.70
CA VAL A 212 -8.69 30.66 -6.65
C VAL A 212 -8.71 29.45 -5.71
N PHE A 213 -7.53 28.93 -5.34
CA PHE A 213 -7.39 27.79 -4.43
C PHE A 213 -7.18 28.21 -2.98
N PHE A 214 -6.81 29.47 -2.71
CA PHE A 214 -6.51 29.96 -1.37
C PHE A 214 -7.16 31.32 -1.09
N GLU A 215 -7.95 31.39 -0.03
CA GLU A 215 -8.38 32.67 0.55
C GLU A 215 -7.20 33.34 1.26
N ARG A 216 -7.18 34.69 1.22
CA ARG A 216 -6.13 35.49 1.89
C ARG A 216 -4.70 35.07 1.48
N LEU A 217 -4.50 34.77 0.19
CA LEU A 217 -3.19 34.41 -0.34
C LEU A 217 -2.15 35.51 -0.05
N SER A 218 -1.00 35.11 0.51
CA SER A 218 0.04 36.06 0.92
C SER A 218 0.71 36.78 -0.25
N SER A 219 0.94 38.09 -0.08
CA SER A 219 1.68 38.92 -1.03
C SER A 219 3.18 38.61 -1.04
N GLU A 220 3.73 38.04 0.05
CA GLU A 220 5.17 37.78 0.24
C GLU A 220 5.69 36.53 -0.47
N ILE A 221 4.80 35.72 -1.03
CA ILE A 221 5.16 34.49 -1.73
C ILE A 221 5.19 34.74 -3.23
N ASP A 222 6.30 34.34 -3.85
CA ASP A 222 6.47 34.35 -5.29
C ASP A 222 5.81 33.09 -5.86
N VAL A 223 4.92 33.30 -6.84
CA VAL A 223 4.13 32.24 -7.49
C VAL A 223 4.51 32.19 -8.96
N GLU A 224 5.19 31.13 -9.37
CA GLU A 224 5.60 30.92 -10.75
C GLU A 224 4.82 29.74 -11.37
N PRO A 225 4.14 29.92 -12.52
CA PRO A 225 3.47 28.82 -13.21
C PRO A 225 4.51 27.91 -13.87
N ARG A 226 4.25 26.60 -13.89
CA ARG A 226 5.09 25.60 -14.55
C ARG A 226 4.26 24.76 -15.51
N LYS A 227 4.88 24.27 -16.58
CA LYS A 227 4.25 23.33 -17.49
C LYS A 227 4.28 21.93 -16.88
N SER A 228 3.09 21.36 -16.66
CA SER A 228 2.97 19.99 -16.16
C SER A 228 3.28 18.96 -17.24
N GLU A 229 3.94 17.88 -16.84
CA GLU A 229 4.13 16.66 -17.65
C GLU A 229 3.03 15.62 -17.40
N SER A 230 2.07 15.92 -16.49
CA SER A 230 0.90 15.10 -16.23
C SER A 230 -0.34 15.77 -16.83
N PRO A 231 -0.86 15.29 -17.99
CA PRO A 231 -1.97 15.92 -18.68
C PRO A 231 -3.21 16.07 -17.77
N GLY A 232 -3.87 17.22 -17.84
CA GLY A 232 -5.04 17.52 -17.03
C GLY A 232 -4.74 18.09 -15.63
N SER A 233 -3.52 18.55 -15.39
CA SER A 233 -3.13 19.29 -14.18
C SER A 233 -2.57 20.68 -14.48
N SER A 234 -2.79 21.60 -13.55
CA SER A 234 -2.09 22.88 -13.48
C SER A 234 -1.03 22.81 -12.38
N LEU A 235 0.13 23.42 -12.60
CA LEU A 235 1.30 23.30 -11.72
C LEU A 235 1.93 24.68 -11.46
N TRP A 236 2.33 24.89 -10.21
CA TRP A 236 3.00 26.11 -9.75
C TRP A 236 4.21 25.78 -8.88
N HIS A 237 5.22 26.63 -8.95
CA HIS A 237 6.37 26.66 -8.07
C HIS A 237 6.27 27.90 -7.18
N LEU A 238 6.15 27.67 -5.87
CA LEU A 238 6.13 28.70 -4.85
C LEU A 238 7.50 28.83 -4.20
N SER A 239 7.97 30.06 -4.01
CA SER A 239 9.24 30.32 -3.33
C SER A 239 9.24 31.65 -2.58
N GLY A 240 10.21 31.80 -1.68
CA GLY A 240 10.43 33.02 -0.92
C GLY A 240 11.75 32.95 -0.15
N GLU A 241 12.30 34.11 0.21
CA GLU A 241 13.61 34.20 0.85
C GLU A 241 13.62 33.61 2.27
N VAL A 242 14.74 33.04 2.68
CA VAL A 242 14.98 32.54 4.04
C VAL A 242 16.31 33.12 4.50
N ASN A 243 16.33 33.64 5.73
CA ASN A 243 17.53 34.21 6.32
C ASN A 243 18.69 33.20 6.33
N PRO A 244 19.94 33.64 6.17
CA PRO A 244 21.10 32.76 6.34
C PRO A 244 21.27 32.31 7.79
N ALA A 245 22.02 31.23 7.98
CA ALA A 245 22.53 30.81 9.28
C ALA A 245 23.53 31.83 9.85
N GLN A 246 23.46 32.08 11.16
CA GLN A 246 24.33 33.01 11.90
C GLN A 246 24.77 32.37 13.22
N GLN A 247 26.06 32.47 13.57
CA GLN A 247 26.61 32.08 14.88
C GLN A 247 26.07 30.73 15.42
N GLU A 248 26.30 29.63 14.67
CA GLU A 248 25.86 28.26 15.00
C GLU A 248 24.32 28.04 15.02
N GLN A 249 23.52 29.01 14.58
CA GLN A 249 22.07 28.88 14.48
C GLN A 249 21.60 28.98 13.03
N SER A 250 20.58 28.18 12.67
CA SER A 250 19.92 28.27 11.37
C SER A 250 19.13 29.57 11.24
N GLY A 251 19.02 30.06 10.01
CA GLY A 251 18.02 31.07 9.70
C GLY A 251 16.64 30.42 9.60
N HIS A 252 15.63 31.09 10.16
CA HIS A 252 14.25 30.61 10.15
C HIS A 252 13.32 31.62 9.49
N ARG A 253 12.30 31.12 8.81
CA ARG A 253 11.17 31.92 8.34
C ARG A 253 9.89 31.09 8.41
N SER A 254 8.80 31.73 8.82
CA SER A 254 7.45 31.18 8.76
C SER A 254 6.57 32.16 8.00
N LEU A 255 5.94 31.69 6.93
CA LEU A 255 5.05 32.49 6.09
C LEU A 255 3.69 31.82 5.99
N ILE A 256 2.64 32.61 6.18
CA ILE A 256 1.28 32.17 5.86
C ILE A 256 1.17 32.12 4.32
N LEU A 257 0.77 30.97 3.78
CA LEU A 257 0.42 30.83 2.38
C LEU A 257 -0.98 31.42 2.13
N GLY A 258 -1.95 30.98 2.91
CA GLY A 258 -3.36 31.34 2.81
C GLY A 258 -4.23 30.25 3.42
N ILE A 259 -5.55 30.40 3.33
CA ILE A 259 -6.52 29.39 3.82
C ILE A 259 -7.04 28.60 2.62
N PRO A 260 -6.98 27.26 2.63
CA PRO A 260 -7.53 26.45 1.55
C PRO A 260 -9.02 26.78 1.32
N SER A 261 -9.35 27.24 0.12
CA SER A 261 -10.72 27.61 -0.23
C SER A 261 -11.56 26.38 -0.61
N SER A 262 -12.84 26.39 -0.23
CA SER A 262 -13.84 25.36 -0.56
C SER A 262 -13.38 23.92 -0.23
N MET A 263 -12.61 23.74 0.85
CA MET A 263 -12.08 22.43 1.25
C MET A 263 -13.13 21.55 1.93
N VAL A 264 -13.28 20.31 1.45
CA VAL A 264 -14.16 19.28 2.04
C VAL A 264 -13.37 18.37 2.97
N ARG A 265 -12.24 17.85 2.49
CA ARG A 265 -11.35 16.94 3.21
C ARG A 265 -9.90 17.30 2.95
N TYR A 266 -9.01 16.95 3.88
CA TYR A 266 -7.58 16.97 3.64
C TYR A 266 -6.91 15.65 3.98
N PHE A 267 -5.80 15.40 3.30
CA PHE A 267 -4.82 14.36 3.58
C PHE A 267 -3.45 15.02 3.72
N ALA A 268 -2.64 14.56 4.66
CA ALA A 268 -1.28 15.03 4.87
C ALA A 268 -0.35 13.86 5.20
N LEU A 269 0.90 13.93 4.74
CA LEU A 269 1.99 13.12 5.29
C LEU A 269 2.82 13.98 6.22
N VAL A 270 2.70 13.69 7.51
CA VAL A 270 3.38 14.41 8.59
C VAL A 270 4.57 13.64 9.10
N ARG A 271 5.53 14.38 9.65
CA ARG A 271 6.68 13.81 10.37
C ARG A 271 6.21 13.37 11.76
N VAL A 272 5.67 12.15 11.85
CA VAL A 272 5.18 11.56 13.12
C VAL A 272 6.29 11.64 14.18
N TRP A 273 7.51 11.35 13.74
CA TRP A 273 8.74 11.76 14.39
C TRP A 273 9.85 11.78 13.33
N THR A 274 11.07 12.16 13.71
CA THR A 274 12.16 12.44 12.76
C THR A 274 12.37 11.39 11.65
N PRO A 275 12.40 10.06 11.93
CA PRO A 275 12.65 9.05 10.90
C PRO A 275 11.45 8.70 10.03
N TRP A 276 10.20 8.97 10.45
CA TRP A 276 9.00 8.41 9.80
C TRP A 276 7.95 9.45 9.42
N LEU A 277 7.34 9.16 8.29
CA LEU A 277 6.10 9.82 7.87
C LEU A 277 4.90 9.02 8.34
N GLY A 278 3.78 9.71 8.50
CA GLY A 278 2.49 9.07 8.71
C GLY A 278 1.32 9.94 8.27
N PRO A 279 0.19 9.31 7.95
CA PRO A 279 -0.99 10.01 7.45
C PRO A 279 -1.70 10.82 8.53
N ARG A 280 -2.22 11.99 8.15
CA ARG A 280 -3.24 12.74 8.87
C ARG A 280 -4.38 13.09 7.92
N HIS A 281 -5.58 13.10 8.47
CA HIS A 281 -6.80 13.39 7.73
C HIS A 281 -7.69 14.31 8.55
N GLY A 282 -8.57 15.04 7.88
CA GLY A 282 -9.63 15.79 8.54
C GLY A 282 -10.63 16.39 7.56
N GLY A 283 -11.57 17.15 8.12
CA GLY A 283 -12.69 17.76 7.40
C GLY A 283 -12.37 19.15 6.85
N SER A 284 -13.36 20.04 6.90
CA SER A 284 -13.33 21.38 6.30
C SER A 284 -12.46 22.41 7.03
N LYS A 285 -12.03 22.14 8.28
CA LYS A 285 -11.05 22.98 8.98
C LYS A 285 -9.68 22.30 8.95
N PHE A 286 -8.72 22.92 8.28
CA PHE A 286 -7.36 22.39 8.19
C PHE A 286 -6.65 22.53 9.53
N LYS A 287 -6.12 21.41 10.05
CA LYS A 287 -5.35 21.41 11.29
C LYS A 287 -4.37 20.24 11.30
N LEU A 288 -3.13 20.50 11.67
CA LEU A 288 -2.10 19.48 11.85
C LEU A 288 -1.58 19.47 13.27
N SER A 289 -1.22 18.28 13.74
CA SER A 289 -0.51 18.06 14.98
C SER A 289 1.02 18.12 14.80
N GLU A 290 1.52 17.79 13.61
CA GLU A 290 2.94 17.75 13.28
C GLU A 290 3.21 18.39 11.92
N ASP A 291 4.46 18.78 11.68
CA ASP A 291 4.90 19.38 10.43
C ASP A 291 4.79 18.37 9.26
N ALA A 292 4.19 18.79 8.14
CA ALA A 292 3.97 18.00 6.95
C ALA A 292 4.99 18.24 5.85
N ILE A 293 5.25 17.19 5.05
CA ILE A 293 6.01 17.30 3.80
C ILE A 293 5.11 17.34 2.56
N LEU A 294 3.91 16.77 2.68
CA LEU A 294 2.92 16.63 1.61
C LEU A 294 1.54 16.96 2.18
N LEU A 295 0.78 17.78 1.46
CA LEU A 295 -0.63 18.06 1.72
C LEU A 295 -1.46 17.81 0.47
N SER A 296 -2.70 17.39 0.67
CA SER A 296 -3.70 17.35 -0.37
C SER A 296 -5.06 17.79 0.16
N PHE A 297 -5.72 18.66 -0.59
CA PHE A 297 -7.07 19.14 -0.32
C PHE A 297 -8.03 18.64 -1.39
N LEU A 298 -9.14 18.04 -0.97
CA LEU A 298 -10.29 17.77 -1.83
C LEU A 298 -11.26 18.95 -1.71
N ARG A 299 -11.53 19.62 -2.82
CA ARG A 299 -12.44 20.77 -2.88
C ARG A 299 -13.87 20.38 -3.21
N GLU A 300 -14.82 21.26 -2.92
CA GLU A 300 -16.25 21.07 -3.22
C GLU A 300 -16.55 20.91 -4.71
N ASP A 301 -15.68 21.41 -5.58
CA ASP A 301 -15.76 21.29 -7.04
C ASP A 301 -15.13 19.99 -7.58
N GLY A 302 -14.64 19.09 -6.72
CA GLY A 302 -13.97 17.84 -7.10
C GLY A 302 -12.51 17.98 -7.53
N ILE A 303 -11.92 19.16 -7.38
CA ILE A 303 -10.50 19.38 -7.67
C ILE A 303 -9.65 18.97 -6.46
N HIS A 304 -8.58 18.24 -6.75
CA HIS A 304 -7.54 17.86 -5.80
C HIS A 304 -6.40 18.87 -5.91
N VAL A 305 -6.04 19.52 -4.80
CA VAL A 305 -4.89 20.45 -4.73
C VAL A 305 -3.81 19.79 -3.89
N VAL A 306 -2.66 19.47 -4.47
CA VAL A 306 -1.53 18.78 -3.82
C VAL A 306 -0.37 19.75 -3.65
N LEU A 307 0.18 19.86 -2.43
CA LEU A 307 1.33 20.69 -2.10
C LEU A 307 2.47 19.79 -1.60
N LEU A 308 3.66 19.95 -2.18
CA LEU A 308 4.87 19.22 -1.81
C LEU A 308 5.96 20.21 -1.38
N ALA A 309 6.42 20.12 -0.13
CA ALA A 309 7.51 20.93 0.39
C ALA A 309 8.86 20.30 0.06
N VAL A 310 9.56 20.87 -0.92
CA VAL A 310 10.86 20.38 -1.38
C VAL A 310 11.95 20.87 -0.43
N SER A 311 12.78 19.95 0.05
CA SER A 311 13.82 20.20 1.06
C SER A 311 15.20 19.78 0.57
N GLY A 312 16.25 20.28 1.24
CA GLY A 312 17.66 19.98 0.95
C GLY A 312 18.29 20.87 -0.12
N ILE A 313 17.48 21.53 -0.97
CA ILE A 313 17.99 22.43 -2.00
C ILE A 313 18.52 23.71 -1.37
N ALA A 314 19.75 24.09 -1.76
CA ALA A 314 20.48 25.21 -1.17
C ALA A 314 20.56 25.16 0.37
N ASN A 315 20.56 23.96 0.95
CA ASN A 315 20.57 23.71 2.39
C ASN A 315 19.34 24.26 3.14
N VAL A 316 18.17 24.28 2.50
CA VAL A 316 16.90 24.69 3.10
C VAL A 316 16.01 23.49 3.38
N LEU A 317 15.58 23.33 4.63
CA LEU A 317 14.50 22.45 5.04
C LEU A 317 13.18 23.23 4.94
N THR A 318 12.22 22.71 4.18
CA THR A 318 10.88 23.30 4.00
C THR A 318 9.82 22.33 4.50
N LEU A 319 8.88 22.83 5.30
CA LEU A 319 7.78 22.07 5.90
C LEU A 319 6.47 22.86 5.81
N LEU A 320 5.34 22.15 5.93
CA LEU A 320 3.99 22.71 5.91
C LEU A 320 3.32 22.50 7.26
N CYS A 321 2.76 23.56 7.84
CA CYS A 321 2.10 23.55 9.14
C CYS A 321 0.68 24.14 9.00
N SER A 322 -0.14 24.03 10.05
CA SER A 322 -1.44 24.72 10.13
C SER A 322 -1.40 25.90 11.11
N GLY A 323 -2.05 27.01 10.76
CA GLY A 323 -2.38 28.10 11.68
C GLY A 323 -3.64 27.84 12.52
N GLU A 324 -4.01 28.77 13.39
CA GLU A 324 -5.17 28.64 14.30
C GLU A 324 -6.52 28.72 13.56
N ASP A 325 -6.57 29.51 12.48
CA ASP A 325 -7.75 29.73 11.65
C ASP A 325 -7.82 28.78 10.45
N GLY A 326 -6.89 27.83 10.34
CA GLY A 326 -6.80 26.86 9.25
C GLY A 326 -5.93 27.30 8.08
N GLU A 327 -5.03 28.26 8.30
CA GLU A 327 -4.03 28.66 7.33
C GLU A 327 -3.04 27.53 7.05
N VAL A 328 -2.58 27.43 5.81
CA VAL A 328 -1.34 26.71 5.49
C VAL A 328 -0.17 27.64 5.77
N ILE A 329 0.77 27.20 6.60
CA ILE A 329 1.99 27.94 6.93
C ILE A 329 3.19 27.19 6.35
N ILE A 330 4.01 27.89 5.57
CA ILE A 330 5.30 27.39 5.09
C ILE A 330 6.34 27.72 6.16
N LYS A 331 6.95 26.69 6.73
CA LYS A 331 8.02 26.81 7.72
C LYS A 331 9.34 26.39 7.07
N SER A 332 10.32 27.26 7.15
CA SER A 332 11.62 27.07 6.51
C SER A 332 12.76 27.26 7.48
N GLN A 333 13.76 26.39 7.40
CA GLN A 333 15.02 26.46 8.12
C GLN A 333 16.15 26.42 7.09
N SER A 334 16.94 27.47 7.02
CA SER A 334 18.11 27.56 6.15
C SER A 334 19.38 27.34 6.96
N ASP A 335 20.18 26.38 6.52
CA ASP A 335 21.53 26.21 7.01
C ASP A 335 22.56 26.94 6.13
N ALA A 336 22.19 27.55 5.01
CA ALA A 336 23.14 28.27 4.15
C ALA A 336 23.74 29.51 4.82
N THR A 337 24.97 29.88 4.43
CA THR A 337 25.63 31.12 4.89
C THR A 337 25.16 32.37 4.14
N ASN A 338 24.48 32.18 3.00
CA ASN A 338 23.89 33.23 2.19
C ASN A 338 22.36 33.15 2.26
N VAL A 339 21.68 34.22 1.85
CA VAL A 339 20.22 34.20 1.67
C VAL A 339 19.87 33.08 0.69
N SER A 340 18.96 32.20 1.09
CA SER A 340 18.47 31.08 0.29
C SER A 340 16.96 31.23 0.09
N ARG A 341 16.36 30.33 -0.70
CA ARG A 341 14.92 30.33 -0.95
C ARG A 341 14.32 28.97 -0.62
N PHE A 342 13.15 28.96 0.04
CA PHE A 342 12.36 27.75 0.17
C PHE A 342 11.65 27.41 -1.14
N GLN A 343 11.22 26.16 -1.28
CA GLN A 343 10.53 25.68 -2.48
C GLN A 343 9.33 24.82 -2.09
N VAL A 344 8.15 25.17 -2.61
CA VAL A 344 6.92 24.37 -2.51
C VAL A 344 6.32 24.21 -3.89
N LEU A 345 6.06 22.98 -4.30
CA LEU A 345 5.40 22.69 -5.56
C LEU A 345 3.92 22.44 -5.30
N VAL A 346 3.05 23.01 -6.13
CA VAL A 346 1.61 22.85 -5.99
C VAL A 346 1.00 22.44 -7.31
N ALA A 347 0.12 21.44 -7.31
CA ALA A 347 -0.64 21.06 -8.49
C ALA A 347 -2.13 20.91 -8.19
N ALA A 348 -2.96 21.23 -9.17
CA ALA A 348 -4.41 21.05 -9.12
C ALA A 348 -4.88 20.17 -10.28
N ALA A 349 -5.71 19.16 -10.02
CA ALA A 349 -6.28 18.27 -11.04
C ALA A 349 -7.62 17.66 -10.60
N ASN A 350 -8.36 17.08 -11.56
CA ASN A 350 -9.60 16.32 -11.28
C ASN A 350 -9.36 14.93 -10.67
N ASP A 351 -8.10 14.53 -10.54
CA ASP A 351 -7.70 13.24 -10.01
C ASP A 351 -6.44 13.42 -9.15
N PHE A 352 -6.43 12.77 -7.98
CA PHE A 352 -5.33 12.87 -7.03
C PHE A 352 -4.00 12.36 -7.61
N ASP A 353 -3.99 11.22 -8.30
CA ASP A 353 -2.77 10.65 -8.87
C ASP A 353 -2.18 11.54 -9.96
N VAL A 354 -3.03 12.23 -10.73
CA VAL A 354 -2.60 13.22 -11.75
C VAL A 354 -1.92 14.43 -11.07
N ALA A 355 -2.54 15.03 -10.05
CA ALA A 355 -1.95 16.14 -9.30
C ALA A 355 -0.65 15.72 -8.59
N MET A 356 -0.64 14.52 -8.00
CA MET A 356 0.53 13.95 -7.32
C MET A 356 1.68 13.71 -8.31
N SER A 357 1.40 13.11 -9.47
CA SER A 357 2.39 12.89 -10.52
C SER A 357 3.00 14.20 -10.99
N SER A 358 2.18 15.24 -11.17
CA SER A 358 2.62 16.59 -11.57
C SER A 358 3.66 17.18 -10.61
N VAL A 359 3.39 17.20 -9.30
CA VAL A 359 4.35 17.74 -8.32
C VAL A 359 5.61 16.88 -8.22
N MET A 360 5.49 15.55 -8.34
CA MET A 360 6.63 14.64 -8.23
C MET A 360 7.56 14.72 -9.44
N TYR A 361 7.02 14.84 -10.66
CA TYR A 361 7.84 15.02 -11.86
C TYR A 361 8.59 16.35 -11.85
N GLU A 362 7.94 17.42 -11.39
CA GLU A 362 8.60 18.71 -11.25
C GLU A 362 9.65 18.70 -10.12
N ALA A 363 9.36 18.04 -9.00
CA ALA A 363 10.34 17.86 -7.92
C ALA A 363 11.62 17.19 -8.41
N ARG A 364 11.51 16.19 -9.29
CA ARG A 364 12.70 15.55 -9.92
C ARG A 364 13.54 16.52 -10.74
N LYS A 365 12.95 17.54 -11.36
CA LYS A 365 13.70 18.57 -12.09
C LYS A 365 14.38 19.54 -11.12
N VAL A 366 13.66 19.93 -10.07
CA VAL A 366 14.16 20.84 -9.03
C VAL A 366 15.37 20.27 -8.29
N VAL A 367 15.37 18.97 -7.98
CA VAL A 367 16.46 18.33 -7.22
C VAL A 367 17.65 17.88 -8.06
N ARG A 368 17.57 17.93 -9.40
CA ARG A 368 18.70 17.58 -10.26
C ARG A 368 19.84 18.59 -10.05
N PRO A 369 21.10 18.15 -9.94
CA PRO A 369 22.22 19.07 -9.86
C PRO A 369 22.24 19.97 -11.10
N TYR A 370 22.26 21.29 -10.89
CA TYR A 370 22.64 22.25 -11.93
C TYR A 370 24.14 22.03 -12.23
N SER A 371 24.45 21.08 -13.10
CA SER A 371 25.69 21.04 -13.86
C SER A 371 25.30 21.05 -15.34
N GLU A 372 25.40 22.23 -15.93
CA GLU A 372 25.47 22.59 -17.37
C GLU A 372 24.83 21.66 -18.40
N ASP A 373 24.01 22.28 -19.26
CA ASP A 373 23.72 21.97 -20.67
C ASP A 373 24.61 20.92 -21.35
N VAL A 374 24.45 19.65 -20.98
CA VAL A 374 24.60 18.55 -21.90
C VAL A 374 23.19 18.07 -22.14
N ALA A 375 22.69 18.33 -23.35
CA ALA A 375 21.49 17.70 -23.86
C ALA A 375 21.70 16.18 -23.85
N SER A 376 21.48 15.54 -22.71
CA SER A 376 21.35 14.10 -22.64
C SER A 376 20.06 13.78 -23.38
N ALA A 377 20.19 12.98 -24.44
CA ALA A 377 19.05 12.50 -25.19
C ALA A 377 18.00 12.00 -24.20
N ARG A 378 16.74 12.45 -24.37
CA ARG A 378 15.60 11.97 -23.60
C ARG A 378 15.69 10.46 -23.46
N VAL A 379 16.01 9.96 -22.27
CA VAL A 379 15.69 8.59 -21.91
C VAL A 379 14.16 8.56 -21.85
N PRO A 380 13.48 7.80 -22.72
CA PRO A 380 12.03 7.72 -22.69
C PRO A 380 11.58 7.31 -21.29
N THR A 381 10.47 7.88 -20.83
CA THR A 381 9.72 7.33 -19.70
C THR A 381 9.59 5.83 -19.93
N PRO A 382 9.99 4.95 -19.00
CA PRO A 382 9.77 3.53 -19.15
C PRO A 382 8.28 3.33 -19.37
N VAL A 383 7.90 2.86 -20.56
CA VAL A 383 6.59 2.27 -20.76
C VAL A 383 6.60 1.07 -19.83
N SER A 384 5.85 1.12 -18.73
CA SER A 384 5.80 -0.01 -17.82
C SER A 384 5.39 -1.28 -18.58
N PRO A 385 6.01 -2.43 -18.27
CA PRO A 385 7.07 -2.63 -17.29
C PRO A 385 8.46 -2.23 -17.83
N PRO A 386 9.37 -1.71 -16.99
CA PRO A 386 10.78 -1.60 -17.37
C PRO A 386 11.29 -2.99 -17.76
N GLY A 387 11.88 -3.08 -18.96
CA GLY A 387 12.53 -4.30 -19.44
C GLY A 387 13.74 -4.63 -18.58
N ASP A 388 14.01 -5.93 -18.48
CA ASP A 388 15.06 -6.52 -17.64
C ASP A 388 16.43 -5.85 -17.88
N ASP A 389 16.95 -5.18 -16.86
CA ASP A 389 18.31 -4.64 -16.86
C ASP A 389 19.30 -5.80 -16.82
N SER A 390 19.74 -6.23 -18.00
CA SER A 390 20.84 -7.19 -18.16
C SER A 390 22.17 -6.53 -17.77
N VAL A 391 22.73 -6.96 -16.65
CA VAL A 391 24.09 -6.59 -16.23
C VAL A 391 25.09 -7.50 -16.95
N MET A 392 25.77 -6.98 -17.97
CA MET A 392 26.93 -7.66 -18.57
C MET A 392 28.12 -7.55 -17.60
N VAL A 393 28.51 -8.67 -16.99
CA VAL A 393 29.75 -8.76 -16.21
C VAL A 393 30.85 -9.30 -17.12
N GLU A 394 31.84 -8.47 -17.47
CA GLU A 394 33.11 -8.94 -18.01
C GLU A 394 33.90 -9.65 -16.90
N LYS A 395 33.87 -10.98 -16.89
CA LYS A 395 34.92 -11.90 -16.42
C LYS A 395 34.54 -13.35 -16.72
N ASP A 396 35.54 -14.17 -17.08
CA ASP A 396 35.46 -15.52 -17.66
C ASP A 396 34.78 -16.64 -16.83
N ASP A 397 33.96 -16.30 -15.82
CA ASP A 397 33.08 -17.23 -15.11
C ASP A 397 31.68 -16.61 -15.00
N ALA A 398 30.92 -16.66 -16.09
CA ALA A 398 29.57 -16.11 -16.17
C ALA A 398 28.59 -16.94 -15.31
N GLN A 399 28.51 -16.63 -14.00
CA GLN A 399 27.33 -16.97 -13.21
C GLN A 399 26.23 -15.95 -13.52
N ILE A 400 25.29 -16.37 -14.37
CA ILE A 400 24.11 -15.62 -14.79
C ILE A 400 23.34 -15.14 -13.55
N GLN A 401 23.11 -13.83 -13.42
CA GLN A 401 22.22 -13.25 -12.40
C GLN A 401 20.79 -13.18 -12.97
N TRP A 402 19.89 -13.86 -12.26
CA TRP A 402 18.60 -14.35 -12.71
C TRP A 402 17.43 -13.37 -12.43
N LEU A 403 16.25 -13.61 -13.04
CA LEU A 403 14.99 -12.83 -12.94
C LEU A 403 14.52 -12.45 -11.52
N ALA A 404 14.99 -13.13 -10.47
CA ALA A 404 14.66 -12.81 -9.09
C ALA A 404 15.68 -11.80 -8.54
N ASN A 405 15.21 -10.61 -8.17
CA ASN A 405 16.03 -9.72 -7.37
C ASN A 405 16.16 -10.30 -5.96
N TRP A 406 17.19 -9.90 -5.22
CA TRP A 406 17.36 -10.37 -3.83
C TRP A 406 16.11 -10.12 -2.98
N TYR A 407 15.38 -9.02 -3.21
CA TYR A 407 14.15 -8.67 -2.50
C TYR A 407 12.91 -9.48 -2.93
N ASP A 408 13.02 -10.37 -3.92
CA ASP A 408 11.99 -11.34 -4.31
C ASP A 408 12.16 -12.70 -3.59
N GLY A 409 13.20 -12.85 -2.77
CA GLY A 409 13.40 -14.01 -1.90
C GLY A 409 12.71 -13.85 -0.53
N LEU A 410 12.14 -14.94 0.00
CA LEU A 410 11.65 -14.93 1.38
C LEU A 410 12.83 -14.68 2.33
N THR A 411 12.69 -13.70 3.22
CA THR A 411 13.78 -13.30 4.12
C THR A 411 13.45 -13.62 5.57
N TYR A 412 14.41 -14.15 6.33
CA TYR A 412 14.33 -14.22 7.79
C TYR A 412 15.12 -13.08 8.43
N CYS A 413 14.48 -12.29 9.28
CA CYS A 413 15.12 -11.24 10.06
C CYS A 413 15.17 -11.62 11.54
N THR A 414 16.34 -11.51 12.17
CA THR A 414 16.55 -12.01 13.54
C THR A 414 15.95 -11.13 14.65
N TRP A 415 15.46 -9.92 14.35
CA TRP A 415 15.12 -8.90 15.36
C TRP A 415 14.09 -9.36 16.41
N ASN A 416 12.82 -9.57 16.03
CA ASN A 416 11.80 -9.97 17.01
C ASN A 416 11.97 -11.42 17.47
N GLY A 417 12.36 -12.32 16.56
CA GLY A 417 12.46 -13.75 16.85
C GLY A 417 13.59 -14.13 17.82
N LEU A 418 14.77 -13.49 17.74
CA LEU A 418 15.94 -13.85 18.57
C LEU A 418 16.30 -12.79 19.62
N GLY A 419 15.78 -11.57 19.44
CA GLY A 419 15.99 -10.43 20.32
C GLY A 419 17.42 -9.91 20.31
N GLN A 420 17.66 -8.89 21.15
CA GLN A 420 18.92 -8.16 21.16
C GLN A 420 20.14 -9.00 21.60
N LYS A 421 19.99 -10.06 22.41
CA LYS A 421 21.13 -10.89 22.83
C LYS A 421 21.50 -11.92 21.76
N LEU A 422 21.93 -11.45 20.59
CA LEU A 422 22.18 -12.26 19.39
C LEU A 422 23.53 -12.98 19.47
N THR A 423 23.57 -14.25 19.07
CA THR A 423 24.80 -15.08 19.05
C THR A 423 24.79 -16.03 17.87
N GLU A 424 25.97 -16.50 17.44
CA GLU A 424 26.11 -17.53 16.39
C GLU A 424 25.21 -18.74 16.69
N LYS A 425 25.22 -19.21 17.95
CA LYS A 425 24.43 -20.37 18.38
C LYS A 425 22.92 -20.16 18.19
N LYS A 426 22.40 -18.97 18.52
CA LYS A 426 20.97 -18.66 18.35
C LYS A 426 20.58 -18.62 16.88
N ILE A 427 21.39 -18.01 16.04
CA ILE A 427 21.15 -17.92 14.59
C ILE A 427 21.11 -19.33 13.99
N LEU A 428 22.14 -20.14 14.24
CA LEU A 428 22.20 -21.51 13.72
C LEU A 428 21.02 -22.36 14.21
N LYS A 429 20.60 -22.20 15.48
CA LYS A 429 19.45 -22.94 16.02
C LYS A 429 18.14 -22.51 15.36
N ALA A 430 17.96 -21.22 15.09
CA ALA A 430 16.79 -20.69 14.41
C ALA A 430 16.67 -21.25 13.00
N LEU A 431 17.76 -21.24 12.23
CA LEU A 431 17.82 -21.79 10.87
C LEU A 431 17.58 -23.30 10.85
N GLU A 432 18.18 -24.06 11.78
CA GLU A 432 17.90 -25.50 11.93
C GLU A 432 16.41 -25.75 12.20
N THR A 433 15.78 -24.89 13.01
CA THR A 433 14.37 -25.00 13.35
C THR A 433 13.49 -24.68 12.13
N LEU A 434 13.77 -23.60 11.37
CA LEU A 434 13.07 -23.32 10.11
C LEU A 434 13.14 -24.52 9.16
N LYS A 435 14.34 -25.08 8.97
CA LYS A 435 14.58 -26.25 8.14
C LYS A 435 13.79 -27.49 8.61
N SER A 436 13.70 -27.73 9.93
CA SER A 436 12.91 -28.86 10.45
C SER A 436 11.40 -28.71 10.22
N TYR A 437 10.91 -27.49 9.98
CA TYR A 437 9.53 -27.20 9.58
C TYR A 437 9.35 -27.16 8.05
N GLY A 438 10.40 -27.44 7.27
CA GLY A 438 10.38 -27.37 5.81
C GLY A 438 10.34 -25.93 5.28
N ILE A 439 10.75 -24.95 6.08
CA ILE A 439 10.80 -23.54 5.68
C ILE A 439 12.20 -23.23 5.20
N GLU A 440 12.31 -22.90 3.92
CA GLU A 440 13.56 -22.52 3.26
C GLU A 440 13.50 -21.05 2.88
N VAL A 441 14.37 -20.24 3.48
CA VAL A 441 14.49 -18.81 3.20
C VAL A 441 15.65 -18.57 2.25
N SER A 442 15.48 -17.64 1.31
CA SER A 442 16.53 -17.23 0.37
C SER A 442 17.49 -16.21 1.00
N ASN A 443 16.99 -15.42 1.95
CA ASN A 443 17.78 -14.35 2.57
C ASN A 443 17.76 -14.45 4.10
N LEU A 444 18.87 -14.02 4.70
CA LEU A 444 19.00 -13.85 6.14
C LEU A 444 19.46 -12.42 6.44
N ILE A 445 18.75 -11.72 7.32
CA ILE A 445 19.20 -10.45 7.92
C ILE A 445 19.60 -10.74 9.37
N ILE A 446 20.90 -10.64 9.64
CA ILE A 446 21.47 -10.61 11.00
C ILE A 446 21.27 -9.19 11.52
N ASP A 447 20.20 -9.00 12.28
CA ASP A 447 19.78 -7.69 12.78
C ASP A 447 20.67 -7.21 13.95
N ASP A 448 20.29 -6.10 14.56
CA ASP A 448 21.05 -5.34 15.55
C ASP A 448 21.67 -6.20 16.69
N ASN A 449 22.84 -5.75 17.15
CA ASN A 449 23.64 -6.24 18.27
C ASN A 449 24.55 -7.45 17.98
N TRP A 450 24.96 -7.62 16.72
CA TRP A 450 26.10 -8.48 16.34
C TRP A 450 27.45 -7.78 16.51
N GLN A 451 27.48 -6.45 16.45
CA GLN A 451 28.68 -5.61 16.48
C GLN A 451 29.45 -5.70 17.82
N ALA A 452 30.76 -5.44 17.77
CA ALA A 452 31.57 -5.19 18.96
C ALA A 452 31.35 -3.75 19.47
N LEU A 453 30.72 -3.61 20.64
CA LEU A 453 30.29 -2.33 21.21
C LEU A 453 30.92 -2.06 22.58
N ASP A 454 31.06 -0.80 22.98
CA ASP A 454 31.42 -0.43 24.35
C ASP A 454 30.22 -0.54 25.32
N ASN A 455 30.43 -0.14 26.58
CA ASN A 455 29.39 0.04 27.60
C ASN A 455 28.43 -1.15 27.70
N GLU A 456 28.97 -2.35 27.89
CA GLU A 456 28.16 -3.57 27.97
C GLU A 456 27.14 -3.50 29.11
N GLY A 457 25.89 -3.87 28.80
CA GLY A 457 24.77 -3.80 29.74
C GLY A 457 24.00 -2.47 29.74
N GLU A 458 24.56 -1.41 29.15
CA GLU A 458 23.87 -0.13 29.00
C GLU A 458 22.83 -0.14 27.86
N PRO A 459 21.85 0.79 27.87
CA PRO A 459 20.91 0.98 26.76
C PRO A 459 21.62 1.27 25.43
N GLN A 460 21.02 0.87 24.32
CA GLN A 460 21.62 0.95 22.97
C GLN A 460 22.15 2.36 22.62
N LEU A 461 21.40 3.41 22.97
CA LEU A 461 21.76 4.82 22.73
C LEU A 461 23.06 5.26 23.44
N LYS A 462 23.53 4.52 24.44
CA LYS A 462 24.78 4.80 25.18
C LYS A 462 25.99 4.01 24.65
N ARG A 463 25.78 3.12 23.68
CA ARG A 463 26.82 2.20 23.18
C ARG A 463 27.41 2.71 21.86
N GLY A 464 28.72 2.78 21.77
CA GLY A 464 29.49 3.14 20.59
C GLY A 464 30.09 1.91 19.90
N TRP A 465 30.32 2.03 18.59
CA TRP A 465 30.92 0.96 17.79
C TRP A 465 32.46 0.96 17.90
N LYS A 466 33.07 -0.22 18.17
CA LYS A 466 34.51 -0.33 18.46
C LYS A 466 35.39 -0.75 17.27
N GLN A 467 34.92 -1.70 16.47
CA GLN A 467 35.68 -2.36 15.40
C GLN A 467 34.72 -3.03 14.40
N PHE A 468 35.18 -3.36 13.19
CA PHE A 468 34.31 -3.93 12.16
C PHE A 468 33.85 -5.36 12.42
N ASP A 469 34.67 -6.21 13.04
CA ASP A 469 34.28 -7.61 13.30
C ASP A 469 33.25 -7.72 14.43
N ALA A 470 32.54 -8.85 14.46
CA ALA A 470 31.50 -9.15 15.43
C ALA A 470 32.04 -9.22 16.87
N ASN A 471 31.15 -9.06 17.85
CA ASN A 471 31.54 -9.19 19.25
C ASN A 471 32.02 -10.63 19.55
N PRO A 472 33.18 -10.81 20.22
CA PRO A 472 33.76 -12.14 20.44
C PRO A 472 32.93 -13.00 21.40
N ASP A 473 32.11 -12.42 22.27
CA ASP A 473 31.29 -13.18 23.20
C ASP A 473 30.14 -13.92 22.50
N GLY A 474 29.49 -13.27 21.54
CA GLY A 474 28.42 -13.85 20.72
C GLY A 474 28.92 -14.58 19.48
N PHE A 475 30.09 -14.19 18.98
CA PHE A 475 30.70 -14.67 17.73
C PHE A 475 32.19 -14.98 17.96
N PRO A 476 32.52 -16.05 18.70
CA PRO A 476 33.88 -16.31 19.21
C PRO A 476 34.95 -16.58 18.13
N ARG A 477 34.53 -16.80 16.88
CA ARG A 477 35.43 -16.98 15.74
C ARG A 477 35.27 -15.90 14.66
N GLY A 478 34.64 -14.78 15.01
CA GLY A 478 34.37 -13.66 14.12
C GLY A 478 33.25 -13.92 13.11
N LEU A 479 32.80 -12.84 12.47
CA LEU A 479 31.65 -12.84 11.57
C LEU A 479 31.84 -13.78 10.37
N LYS A 480 33.06 -13.80 9.80
CA LYS A 480 33.41 -14.62 8.64
C LYS A 480 33.17 -16.11 8.88
N GLN A 481 33.56 -16.61 10.06
CA GLN A 481 33.39 -18.02 10.39
C GLN A 481 31.92 -18.39 10.61
N THR A 482 31.15 -17.50 11.24
CA THR A 482 29.69 -17.65 11.40
C THR A 482 29.00 -17.73 10.04
N ILE A 483 29.29 -16.80 9.12
CA ILE A 483 28.71 -16.77 7.76
C ILE A 483 29.07 -18.03 6.98
N ASN A 484 30.33 -18.45 7.00
CA ASN A 484 30.76 -19.70 6.35
C ASN A 484 29.99 -20.92 6.91
N THR A 485 29.70 -20.93 8.21
CA THR A 485 28.95 -22.01 8.85
C THR A 485 27.48 -21.99 8.42
N ILE A 486 26.86 -20.80 8.35
CA ILE A 486 25.48 -20.61 7.86
C ILE A 486 25.34 -21.12 6.42
N ARG A 487 26.19 -20.66 5.49
CA ARG A 487 26.13 -21.06 4.07
C ARG A 487 26.32 -22.56 3.87
N ARG A 488 27.23 -23.20 4.63
CA ARG A 488 27.46 -24.66 4.56
C ARG A 488 26.27 -25.47 5.05
N SER A 489 25.57 -24.99 6.08
CA SER A 489 24.46 -25.72 6.71
C SER A 489 23.09 -25.44 6.05
N ASN A 490 22.97 -24.29 5.38
CA ASN A 490 21.75 -23.78 4.75
C ASN A 490 22.07 -23.30 3.32
N PRO A 491 22.22 -24.23 2.36
CA PRO A 491 22.61 -23.90 0.98
C PRO A 491 21.53 -23.12 0.22
N THR A 492 20.30 -23.07 0.73
CA THR A 492 19.19 -22.30 0.17
C THR A 492 19.28 -20.80 0.47
N ILE A 493 20.13 -20.39 1.42
CA ILE A 493 20.37 -18.98 1.72
C ILE A 493 21.38 -18.43 0.72
N GLU A 494 20.86 -17.67 -0.24
CA GLU A 494 21.61 -16.98 -1.28
C GLU A 494 22.30 -15.74 -0.72
N HIS A 495 21.57 -14.94 0.06
CA HIS A 495 22.05 -13.66 0.58
C HIS A 495 22.05 -13.58 2.10
N ILE A 496 23.13 -13.04 2.65
CA ILE A 496 23.30 -12.81 4.08
C ILE A 496 23.64 -11.34 4.27
N GLY A 497 22.69 -10.62 4.87
CA GLY A 497 22.84 -9.22 5.22
C GLY A 497 23.05 -8.98 6.71
N VAL A 498 23.66 -7.85 7.03
CA VAL A 498 23.81 -7.37 8.41
C VAL A 498 23.18 -6.00 8.61
N TRP A 499 22.68 -5.76 9.80
CA TRP A 499 22.19 -4.44 10.22
C TRP A 499 23.34 -3.54 10.69
N HIS A 500 23.30 -2.25 10.37
CA HIS A 500 24.15 -1.23 11.02
C HIS A 500 23.47 0.15 11.00
N ALA A 501 23.82 1.02 11.95
CA ALA A 501 23.40 2.43 11.88
C ALA A 501 24.33 3.24 10.94
N LEU A 502 23.82 4.34 10.39
CA LEU A 502 24.58 5.19 9.46
C LEU A 502 25.79 5.85 10.16
N CYS A 503 25.59 6.43 11.34
CA CYS A 503 26.61 7.22 12.06
C CYS A 503 27.46 6.40 13.05
N GLY A 504 27.53 5.07 12.92
CA GLY A 504 28.21 4.19 13.87
C GLY A 504 27.25 3.13 14.44
N TYR A 505 27.19 3.01 15.76
CA TYR A 505 26.07 2.39 16.46
C TYR A 505 25.06 3.46 16.93
N TRP A 506 24.02 3.07 17.67
CA TRP A 506 23.04 4.00 18.25
C TRP A 506 23.67 5.13 19.10
N GLY A 507 24.81 4.88 19.75
CA GLY A 507 25.61 5.88 20.48
C GLY A 507 26.86 6.37 19.73
N GLY A 508 26.92 6.22 18.41
CA GLY A 508 28.03 6.67 17.56
C GLY A 508 29.21 5.70 17.52
N ILE A 509 30.42 6.26 17.45
CA ILE A 509 31.70 5.54 17.52
C ILE A 509 32.18 5.54 18.98
N ALA A 510 32.68 4.40 19.45
CA ALA A 510 33.25 4.31 20.80
C ALA A 510 34.55 5.14 20.87
N PRO A 511 34.71 6.02 21.87
CA PRO A 511 35.99 6.68 22.14
C PRO A 511 37.11 5.66 22.37
N ASP A 512 38.34 6.03 22.02
CA ASP A 512 39.55 5.19 22.20
C ASP A 512 39.50 3.80 21.51
N SER A 513 38.58 3.62 20.57
CA SER A 513 38.43 2.37 19.81
C SER A 513 39.35 2.30 18.59
N GLU A 514 39.42 1.12 17.98
CA GLU A 514 40.13 0.94 16.71
C GLU A 514 39.58 1.88 15.63
N LEU A 515 38.26 2.02 15.55
CA LEU A 515 37.62 2.93 14.59
C LEU A 515 37.97 4.39 14.87
N ALA A 516 37.93 4.83 16.13
CA ALA A 516 38.27 6.21 16.50
C ALA A 516 39.75 6.54 16.27
N THR A 517 40.64 5.55 16.36
CA THR A 517 42.08 5.72 16.11
C THR A 517 42.41 5.69 14.61
N LYS A 518 41.71 4.84 13.85
CA LYS A 518 41.98 4.64 12.42
C LYS A 518 41.48 5.81 11.58
N TYR A 519 40.31 6.35 11.89
CA TYR A 519 39.64 7.38 11.08
C TYR A 519 39.58 8.73 11.79
N LYS A 520 39.53 9.80 11.00
CA LYS A 520 39.25 11.14 11.55
C LYS A 520 37.84 11.15 12.13
N THR A 521 37.69 11.59 13.37
CA THR A 521 36.40 11.69 14.06
C THR A 521 36.11 13.13 14.49
N LYS A 522 34.82 13.43 14.67
CA LYS A 522 34.32 14.70 15.20
C LYS A 522 33.22 14.42 16.23
N GLU A 523 33.25 15.16 17.32
CA GLU A 523 32.12 15.21 18.25
C GLU A 523 31.08 16.20 17.72
N VAL A 524 29.86 15.72 17.48
CA VAL A 524 28.74 16.51 16.96
C VAL A 524 27.65 16.64 18.01
N LYS A 525 27.09 17.84 18.16
CA LYS A 525 25.98 18.10 19.08
C LYS A 525 24.67 17.59 18.47
N ILE A 526 23.82 16.97 19.30
CA ILE A 526 22.49 16.51 18.91
C ILE A 526 21.43 17.35 19.59
N ARG A 527 20.43 17.76 18.80
CA ARG A 527 19.19 18.35 19.30
C ARG A 527 18.11 17.28 19.39
N TYR A 528 17.32 17.35 20.45
CA TYR A 528 16.12 16.54 20.62
C TYR A 528 14.88 17.43 20.49
N PRO A 529 14.44 17.78 19.27
CA PRO A 529 13.14 18.42 19.08
C PRO A 529 12.01 17.58 19.70
N ALA A 530 10.86 18.21 19.96
CA ALA A 530 9.65 17.48 20.39
C ALA A 530 9.26 16.34 19.41
N ALA A 531 9.67 16.48 18.13
CA ALA A 531 9.51 15.47 17.08
C ALA A 531 10.59 14.36 17.08
N SER A 532 11.50 14.29 18.05
CA SER A 532 12.50 13.21 18.19
C SER A 532 11.94 11.90 18.71
N GLY A 533 10.64 11.82 18.97
CA GLY A 533 9.95 10.61 19.43
C GLY A 533 10.57 10.02 20.70
N PRO A 534 10.49 8.69 20.90
CA PRO A 534 10.97 8.02 22.12
C PRO A 534 12.46 8.26 22.43
N ILE A 535 13.28 8.58 21.43
CA ILE A 535 14.72 8.83 21.59
C ILE A 535 14.98 10.15 22.32
N GLY A 536 14.14 11.17 22.10
CA GLY A 536 14.24 12.45 22.81
C GLY A 536 13.96 12.34 24.31
N HIS A 537 13.22 11.32 24.74
CA HIS A 537 12.94 11.07 26.16
C HIS A 537 13.95 10.11 26.83
N ALA A 538 14.71 9.36 26.02
CA ALA A 538 15.59 8.28 26.50
C ALA A 538 17.08 8.62 26.45
N SER A 539 17.48 9.71 25.78
CA SER A 539 18.88 10.11 25.67
C SER A 539 19.24 11.25 26.63
N GLU A 540 20.18 10.99 27.54
CA GLU A 540 20.87 12.00 28.37
C GLU A 540 22.11 12.59 27.65
N ARG A 541 22.41 12.14 26.42
CA ARG A 541 23.63 12.51 25.68
C ARG A 541 23.37 13.73 24.80
N GLU A 542 24.14 14.80 24.97
CA GLU A 542 24.04 16.02 24.15
C GLU A 542 24.90 15.96 22.87
N SER A 543 25.74 14.93 22.74
CA SER A 543 26.67 14.76 21.62
C SER A 543 26.90 13.29 21.24
N LEU A 544 27.37 13.07 20.01
CA LEU A 544 27.88 11.80 19.50
C LEU A 544 29.28 11.98 18.91
N LEU A 545 30.16 11.00 19.11
CA LEU A 545 31.40 10.89 18.34
C LEU A 545 31.09 10.16 17.03
N VAL A 546 31.39 10.79 15.90
CA VAL A 546 31.11 10.26 14.56
C VAL A 546 32.35 10.39 13.66
N ILE A 547 32.36 9.71 12.52
CA ILE A 547 33.42 9.85 11.52
C ILE A 547 33.30 11.23 10.84
N ASP A 548 34.40 11.95 10.70
CA ASP A 548 34.38 13.25 10.03
C ASP A 548 34.08 13.09 8.52
N PRO A 549 33.32 14.02 7.90
CA PRO A 549 33.00 13.96 6.48
C PRO A 549 34.22 13.82 5.55
N ASP A 550 35.40 14.28 5.99
CA ASP A 550 36.63 14.16 5.19
C ASP A 550 37.14 12.71 5.08
N ASP A 551 36.69 11.79 5.95
CA ASP A 551 37.14 10.39 6.01
C ASP A 551 36.00 9.37 5.83
N ILE A 552 34.74 9.83 5.73
CA ILE A 552 33.56 8.95 5.68
C ILE A 552 33.53 8.03 4.45
N GLN A 553 34.02 8.52 3.31
CA GLN A 553 34.11 7.70 2.09
C GLN A 553 35.11 6.54 2.26
N ARG A 554 36.23 6.79 2.94
CA ARG A 554 37.23 5.76 3.25
C ARG A 554 36.65 4.75 4.24
N PHE A 555 35.96 5.24 5.27
CA PHE A 555 35.29 4.42 6.27
C PHE A 555 34.31 3.41 5.64
N TYR A 556 33.38 3.86 4.79
CA TYR A 556 32.42 2.94 4.15
C TYR A 556 33.07 2.00 3.13
N ASN A 557 34.10 2.44 2.40
CA ASN A 557 34.84 1.55 1.51
C ASN A 557 35.52 0.42 2.29
N ASP A 558 36.22 0.75 3.38
CA ASP A 558 36.89 -0.23 4.23
C ASP A 558 35.87 -1.14 4.93
N PHE A 559 34.75 -0.60 5.42
CA PHE A 559 33.72 -1.38 6.11
C PHE A 559 33.04 -2.38 5.17
N TYR A 560 32.60 -1.94 3.99
CA TYR A 560 31.92 -2.84 3.05
C TYR A 560 32.90 -3.79 2.36
N SER A 561 34.17 -3.40 2.18
CA SER A 561 35.23 -4.35 1.80
C SER A 561 35.44 -5.42 2.86
N PHE A 562 35.39 -5.07 4.16
CA PHE A 562 35.46 -6.05 5.23
C PHE A 562 34.25 -7.00 5.18
N LEU A 563 33.03 -6.47 5.10
CA LEU A 563 31.80 -7.25 5.06
C LEU A 563 31.80 -8.26 3.90
N THR A 564 32.13 -7.80 2.69
CA THR A 564 32.24 -8.68 1.52
C THR A 564 33.33 -9.73 1.70
N SER A 565 34.49 -9.39 2.29
CA SER A 565 35.54 -10.36 2.59
C SER A 565 35.15 -11.42 3.65
N ALA A 566 34.17 -11.09 4.49
CA ALA A 566 33.55 -11.99 5.47
C ALA A 566 32.41 -12.84 4.87
N GLY A 567 31.96 -12.53 3.64
CA GLY A 567 30.89 -13.23 2.93
C GLY A 567 29.49 -12.64 3.12
N VAL A 568 29.39 -11.44 3.72
CA VAL A 568 28.16 -10.61 3.73
C VAL A 568 28.01 -9.97 2.35
N ASP A 569 26.80 -9.99 1.82
CA ASP A 569 26.49 -9.45 0.49
C ASP A 569 25.29 -8.49 0.47
N SER A 570 24.71 -8.20 1.64
CA SER A 570 23.60 -7.25 1.83
C SER A 570 23.76 -6.44 3.13
N VAL A 571 23.11 -5.28 3.22
CA VAL A 571 23.01 -4.53 4.49
C VAL A 571 21.64 -3.88 4.68
N LYS A 572 21.20 -3.79 5.93
CA LYS A 572 20.10 -2.93 6.37
C LYS A 572 20.71 -1.74 7.13
N THR A 573 20.65 -0.55 6.55
CA THR A 573 21.26 0.65 7.13
C THR A 573 20.21 1.52 7.79
N ASP A 574 20.32 1.61 9.11
CA ASP A 574 19.34 2.24 9.99
C ASP A 574 19.82 3.56 10.57
N ALA A 575 18.95 4.20 11.36
CA ALA A 575 19.19 5.46 12.07
C ALA A 575 19.75 6.60 11.19
N GLN A 576 19.40 6.64 9.89
CA GLN A 576 19.89 7.66 8.97
C GLN A 576 19.44 9.08 9.39
N PHE A 577 18.26 9.18 10.01
CA PHE A 577 17.70 10.42 10.55
C PHE A 577 18.56 11.13 11.61
N PHE A 578 19.58 10.49 12.20
CA PHE A 578 20.52 11.18 13.09
C PHE A 578 21.17 12.40 12.43
N LEU A 579 21.32 12.38 11.11
CA LEU A 579 21.81 13.52 10.34
C LEU A 579 20.90 14.76 10.46
N ASP A 580 19.57 14.57 10.59
CA ASP A 580 18.61 15.67 10.77
C ASP A 580 18.56 16.19 12.23
N LEU A 581 19.03 15.37 13.17
CA LEU A 581 19.14 15.71 14.59
C LEU A 581 20.44 16.44 14.95
N LEU A 582 21.39 16.59 14.05
CA LEU A 582 22.58 17.40 14.30
C LEU A 582 22.15 18.84 14.63
N ALA A 583 22.71 19.45 15.66
CA ALA A 583 22.30 20.76 16.16
C ALA A 583 22.90 21.92 15.35
N ASP A 584 24.16 21.79 14.94
CA ASP A 584 24.89 22.82 14.23
C ASP A 584 24.55 22.85 12.71
N PRO A 585 24.29 24.03 12.11
CA PRO A 585 23.98 24.15 10.69
C PRO A 585 25.15 23.78 9.77
N GLU A 586 26.40 24.07 10.14
CA GLU A 586 27.57 23.62 9.36
C GLU A 586 27.68 22.10 9.36
N ASP A 587 27.44 21.47 10.51
CA ASP A 587 27.41 20.00 10.60
C ASP A 587 26.33 19.41 9.70
N ARG A 588 25.09 19.92 9.73
CA ARG A 588 24.04 19.44 8.81
C ARG A 588 24.44 19.63 7.34
N ARG A 589 24.98 20.80 6.96
CA ARG A 589 25.44 21.07 5.58
C ARG A 589 26.54 20.11 5.11
N ARG A 590 27.48 19.76 5.99
CA ARG A 590 28.61 18.89 5.65
C ARG A 590 28.24 17.41 5.72
N PHE A 591 27.58 16.99 6.80
CA PHE A 591 27.35 15.58 7.09
C PHE A 591 26.24 14.97 6.25
N ILE A 592 25.10 15.66 6.04
CA ILE A 592 23.96 15.09 5.29
C ILE A 592 24.40 14.59 3.90
N PRO A 593 24.93 15.43 3.00
CA PRO A 593 25.33 14.96 1.67
C PRO A 593 26.50 13.97 1.74
N ALA A 594 27.54 14.24 2.55
CA ALA A 594 28.73 13.41 2.60
C ALA A 594 28.45 11.97 3.06
N TYR A 595 27.63 11.79 4.09
CA TYR A 595 27.25 10.46 4.57
C TYR A 595 26.35 9.73 3.57
N GLN A 596 25.36 10.42 3.01
CA GLN A 596 24.43 9.81 2.06
C GLN A 596 25.12 9.39 0.75
N ASP A 597 26.04 10.21 0.25
CA ASP A 597 26.80 9.92 -0.95
C ASP A 597 27.82 8.80 -0.70
N ALA A 598 28.59 8.88 0.39
CA ALA A 598 29.57 7.86 0.72
C ALA A 598 28.94 6.48 0.94
N TRP A 599 27.81 6.45 1.65
CA TRP A 599 27.01 5.23 1.84
C TRP A 599 26.50 4.71 0.50
N SER A 600 25.84 5.55 -0.31
CA SER A 600 25.28 5.13 -1.60
C SER A 600 26.37 4.58 -2.54
N ILE A 601 27.50 5.30 -2.68
CA ILE A 601 28.61 4.90 -3.55
C ILE A 601 29.22 3.57 -3.09
N ALA A 602 29.45 3.40 -1.78
CA ALA A 602 29.98 2.15 -1.24
C ALA A 602 28.98 1.00 -1.41
N SER A 603 27.70 1.22 -1.13
CA SER A 603 26.62 0.23 -1.33
C SER A 603 26.63 -0.29 -2.77
N LEU A 604 26.60 0.61 -3.75
CA LEU A 604 26.66 0.26 -5.16
C LEU A 604 27.92 -0.55 -5.52
N ARG A 605 29.08 -0.13 -5.00
CA ARG A 605 30.38 -0.77 -5.30
C ARG A 605 30.50 -2.20 -4.76
N TYR A 606 30.05 -2.44 -3.53
CA TYR A 606 30.33 -3.70 -2.83
C TYR A 606 29.12 -4.64 -2.75
N LEU A 607 27.91 -4.09 -2.76
CA LEU A 607 26.67 -4.82 -2.48
C LEU A 607 25.65 -4.70 -3.64
N SER A 608 25.94 -3.88 -4.66
CA SER A 608 25.02 -3.57 -5.75
C SER A 608 23.70 -2.98 -5.23
N THR A 609 22.56 -3.63 -5.50
CA THR A 609 21.23 -3.18 -5.04
C THR A 609 20.78 -3.85 -3.74
N ARG A 610 21.64 -4.68 -3.12
CA ARG A 610 21.34 -5.47 -1.92
C ARG A 610 21.43 -4.65 -0.63
N VAL A 611 20.69 -3.55 -0.57
CA VAL A 611 20.74 -2.61 0.54
C VAL A 611 19.33 -2.16 0.91
N THR A 612 19.00 -2.12 2.19
CA THR A 612 17.75 -1.54 2.70
C THR A 612 18.03 -0.20 3.39
N SER A 613 17.38 0.86 2.92
CA SER A 613 17.40 2.18 3.57
C SER A 613 16.34 2.22 4.66
N CYS A 614 16.74 2.36 5.91
CA CYS A 614 15.82 2.38 7.06
C CYS A 614 16.04 3.66 7.89
N MET A 615 14.96 4.14 8.51
CA MET A 615 14.92 5.38 9.29
C MET A 615 15.38 6.60 8.49
N SER A 616 14.99 6.69 7.23
CA SER A 616 15.52 7.65 6.25
C SER A 616 14.47 8.54 5.60
N LEU A 617 13.21 8.56 6.10
CA LEU A 617 12.14 9.41 5.54
C LEU A 617 12.19 10.87 6.02
N PHE A 618 13.32 11.35 6.56
CA PHE A 618 13.50 12.77 6.85
C PHE A 618 13.66 13.56 5.54
N PRO A 619 13.14 14.80 5.44
CA PRO A 619 12.93 15.46 4.16
C PRO A 619 14.19 15.59 3.29
N GLN A 620 15.32 15.98 3.88
CA GLN A 620 16.57 16.17 3.14
C GLN A 620 17.06 14.86 2.51
N ALA A 621 16.93 13.71 3.20
CA ALA A 621 17.25 12.41 2.61
C ALA A 621 16.31 12.03 1.47
N VAL A 622 15.02 12.32 1.61
CA VAL A 622 14.03 12.03 0.59
C VAL A 622 14.40 12.71 -0.73
N PHE A 623 14.72 14.01 -0.69
CA PHE A 623 15.01 14.78 -1.90
C PHE A 623 16.46 14.64 -2.41
N HIS A 624 17.44 14.41 -1.52
CA HIS A 624 18.84 14.19 -1.91
C HIS A 624 19.10 12.77 -2.42
N SER A 625 18.54 11.77 -1.75
CA SER A 625 18.89 10.36 -1.99
C SER A 625 17.78 9.50 -2.55
N GLN A 626 16.51 9.78 -2.29
CA GLN A 626 15.44 8.83 -2.65
C GLN A 626 14.65 9.29 -3.86
N LEU A 627 14.59 10.59 -4.15
CA LEU A 627 13.90 11.12 -5.32
C LEU A 627 14.72 11.03 -6.63
N PRO A 628 16.05 11.22 -6.65
CA PRO A 628 16.82 11.11 -7.89
C PRO A 628 16.81 9.69 -8.50
N THR A 629 16.72 9.60 -9.84
CA THR A 629 16.74 8.34 -10.62
C THR A 629 18.12 8.01 -11.18
N ASN A 630 19.18 8.57 -10.61
CA ASN A 630 20.56 8.38 -11.06
C ASN A 630 21.23 7.14 -10.43
N LYS A 631 20.46 6.31 -9.72
CA LYS A 631 20.92 5.08 -9.08
C LYS A 631 19.82 4.01 -9.15
N PRO A 632 20.16 2.72 -8.96
CA PRO A 632 19.16 1.66 -8.91
C PRO A 632 18.18 1.82 -7.76
N ILE A 633 17.01 1.20 -7.93
CA ILE A 633 15.99 1.09 -6.87
C ILE A 633 16.51 0.19 -5.75
N ILE A 634 16.31 0.61 -4.52
CA ILE A 634 16.61 -0.16 -3.31
C ILE A 634 15.39 -0.20 -2.37
N PRO A 635 15.23 -1.26 -1.56
CA PRO A 635 14.24 -1.27 -0.49
C PRO A 635 14.37 -0.08 0.47
N LEU A 636 13.24 0.53 0.81
CA LEU A 636 13.16 1.61 1.80
C LEU A 636 12.05 1.31 2.79
N ARG A 637 12.38 1.28 4.08
CA ARG A 637 11.42 1.04 5.16
C ARG A 637 10.39 2.17 5.20
N ASN A 638 9.13 1.83 4.99
CA ASN A 638 8.06 2.76 4.65
C ASN A 638 7.18 3.22 5.84
N SER A 639 7.34 2.65 7.04
CA SER A 639 6.56 3.01 8.24
C SER A 639 7.40 3.03 9.53
N ASP A 640 6.79 3.00 10.72
CA ASP A 640 7.47 2.58 11.95
C ASP A 640 7.52 1.04 12.04
N ASP A 641 8.17 0.50 13.08
CA ASP A 641 8.34 -0.96 13.27
C ASP A 641 7.00 -1.72 13.41
N PHE A 642 7.03 -2.99 13.04
CA PHE A 642 6.09 -4.00 13.50
C PHE A 642 6.33 -4.30 14.99
N PHE A 643 5.35 -3.96 15.83
CA PHE A 643 5.39 -4.27 17.27
C PHE A 643 4.46 -5.45 17.59
N PRO A 644 4.98 -6.70 17.72
CA PRO A 644 4.14 -7.89 17.94
C PRO A 644 3.28 -7.79 19.20
N GLU A 645 3.79 -7.12 20.23
CA GLU A 645 3.15 -7.06 21.56
C GLU A 645 2.16 -5.89 21.71
N ILE A 646 1.90 -5.09 20.67
CA ILE A 646 1.01 -3.92 20.73
C ILE A 646 -0.17 -4.14 19.76
N PRO A 647 -1.30 -4.73 20.23
CA PRO A 647 -2.42 -5.10 19.37
C PRO A 647 -3.01 -3.96 18.53
N GLU A 648 -3.04 -2.75 19.07
CA GLU A 648 -3.58 -1.56 18.38
C GLU A 648 -2.65 -1.02 17.30
N SER A 649 -1.38 -1.44 17.28
CA SER A 649 -0.41 -1.03 16.27
C SER A 649 -0.63 -1.73 14.93
N HIS A 650 -1.21 -2.94 14.89
CA HIS A 650 -1.32 -3.72 13.65
C HIS A 650 -2.19 -3.07 12.58
N PRO A 651 -3.43 -2.61 12.89
CA PRO A 651 -4.25 -1.93 11.89
C PRO A 651 -3.62 -0.59 11.47
N TRP A 652 -3.06 0.17 12.42
CA TRP A 652 -2.35 1.42 12.16
C TRP A 652 -1.14 1.22 11.24
N HIS A 653 -0.36 0.15 11.45
CA HIS A 653 0.82 -0.18 10.66
C HIS A 653 0.47 -0.38 9.18
N VAL A 654 -0.56 -1.18 8.88
CA VAL A 654 -1.00 -1.40 7.49
C VAL A 654 -1.62 -0.12 6.90
N PHE A 655 -2.40 0.63 7.69
CA PHE A 655 -2.96 1.92 7.27
C PHE A 655 -1.88 2.94 6.91
N CYS A 656 -0.86 3.08 7.77
CA CYS A 656 0.25 4.01 7.59
C CYS A 656 1.05 3.67 6.33
N ASN A 657 1.42 2.39 6.15
CA ASN A 657 2.14 1.96 4.96
C ASN A 657 1.37 2.23 3.65
N ALA A 658 0.09 1.89 3.61
CA ALA A 658 -0.75 2.08 2.42
C ALA A 658 -0.91 3.56 2.04
N HIS A 659 -0.93 4.47 3.01
CA HIS A 659 -1.00 5.91 2.76
C HIS A 659 0.35 6.53 2.45
N ASN A 660 1.42 6.11 3.14
CA ASN A 660 2.79 6.54 2.81
C ASN A 660 3.14 6.17 1.36
N ALA A 661 2.64 5.03 0.87
CA ALA A 661 2.77 4.60 -0.53
C ALA A 661 2.11 5.52 -1.57
N LEU A 662 1.24 6.47 -1.18
CA LEU A 662 0.78 7.55 -2.08
C LEU A 662 1.95 8.47 -2.49
N PHE A 663 2.98 8.58 -1.65
CA PHE A 663 4.19 9.35 -1.89
C PHE A 663 5.38 8.48 -2.27
N THR A 664 5.68 7.45 -1.47
CA THR A 664 6.94 6.69 -1.61
C THR A 664 7.04 5.89 -2.90
N ARG A 665 5.92 5.53 -3.55
CA ARG A 665 5.91 4.93 -4.90
C ARG A 665 6.47 5.83 -6.00
N TYR A 666 6.51 7.14 -5.77
CA TYR A 666 7.07 8.12 -6.70
C TYR A 666 8.55 8.42 -6.41
N LEU A 667 9.12 7.82 -5.36
CA LEU A 667 10.55 7.86 -5.12
C LEU A 667 11.24 6.73 -5.92
N ASN A 668 12.55 6.80 -6.03
CA ASN A 668 13.40 5.78 -6.64
C ASN A 668 13.76 4.68 -5.62
N VAL A 669 12.73 4.10 -5.00
CA VAL A 669 12.83 3.10 -3.93
C VAL A 669 11.73 2.05 -4.06
N LEU A 670 11.92 0.92 -3.40
CA LEU A 670 10.89 -0.11 -3.22
C LEU A 670 10.35 -0.04 -1.79
N PRO A 671 9.09 0.38 -1.55
CA PRO A 671 8.55 0.50 -0.20
C PRO A 671 8.50 -0.84 0.52
N ASP A 672 9.18 -0.91 1.66
CA ASP A 672 9.28 -2.06 2.55
C ASP A 672 8.34 -1.86 3.75
N TRP A 673 7.36 -2.77 3.87
CA TRP A 673 6.28 -2.73 4.87
C TRP A 673 6.65 -3.44 6.18
N ASP A 674 7.94 -3.69 6.37
CA ASP A 674 8.56 -4.30 7.53
C ASP A 674 8.19 -5.78 7.74
N MET A 675 8.99 -6.45 8.57
CA MET A 675 8.81 -7.84 8.95
C MET A 675 7.48 -8.09 9.68
N PHE A 676 7.11 -9.37 9.80
CA PHE A 676 5.99 -9.81 10.63
C PHE A 676 6.21 -11.24 11.16
N GLN A 677 5.35 -11.67 12.08
CA GLN A 677 5.35 -13.04 12.59
C GLN A 677 4.21 -13.86 11.98
N THR A 678 4.51 -15.06 11.48
CA THR A 678 3.56 -15.98 10.85
C THR A 678 2.70 -16.72 11.87
N SER A 679 3.17 -16.83 13.12
CA SER A 679 2.43 -17.38 14.25
C SER A 679 1.96 -16.27 15.19
N HIS A 680 1.00 -15.47 14.75
CA HIS A 680 0.49 -14.31 15.48
C HIS A 680 -1.03 -14.11 15.23
N PRO A 681 -1.83 -13.54 16.15
CA PRO A 681 -3.26 -13.27 15.91
C PRO A 681 -3.59 -12.38 14.71
N TYR A 682 -2.62 -11.61 14.21
CA TYR A 682 -2.72 -10.80 12.98
C TYR A 682 -1.85 -11.36 11.84
N ALA A 683 -1.38 -12.61 11.92
CA ALA A 683 -0.44 -13.16 10.94
C ALA A 683 -0.98 -13.14 9.52
N THR A 684 -2.20 -13.63 9.29
CA THR A 684 -2.81 -13.67 7.95
C THR A 684 -3.12 -12.25 7.44
N PHE A 685 -3.53 -11.35 8.34
CA PHE A 685 -3.74 -9.93 8.04
C PHE A 685 -2.46 -9.25 7.55
N HIS A 686 -1.33 -9.47 8.24
CA HIS A 686 -0.04 -8.92 7.82
C HIS A 686 0.50 -9.61 6.56
N ALA A 687 0.38 -10.94 6.43
CA ALA A 687 0.79 -11.65 5.22
C ALA A 687 0.10 -11.09 3.98
N ALA A 688 -1.24 -10.94 4.01
CA ALA A 688 -2.00 -10.35 2.91
C ALA A 688 -1.57 -8.91 2.59
N ALA A 689 -1.31 -8.10 3.62
CA ALA A 689 -0.80 -6.73 3.45
C ALA A 689 0.58 -6.71 2.76
N ARG A 690 1.51 -7.60 3.15
CA ARG A 690 2.84 -7.69 2.53
C ARG A 690 2.77 -8.22 1.10
N CYS A 691 1.94 -9.23 0.81
CA CYS A 691 1.75 -9.74 -0.56
C CYS A 691 1.28 -8.64 -1.52
N ILE A 692 0.32 -7.81 -1.09
CA ILE A 692 -0.24 -6.72 -1.92
C ILE A 692 0.67 -5.49 -1.99
N SER A 693 1.60 -5.32 -1.03
CA SER A 693 2.46 -4.14 -0.95
C SER A 693 3.28 -3.88 -2.22
N GLY A 694 3.57 -4.93 -3.01
CA GLY A 694 4.49 -4.83 -4.13
C GLY A 694 5.95 -4.66 -3.71
N GLY A 695 6.26 -4.81 -2.41
CA GLY A 695 7.60 -4.76 -1.82
C GLY A 695 8.09 -6.13 -1.31
N PRO A 696 9.20 -6.16 -0.55
CA PRO A 696 9.76 -7.39 0.01
C PRO A 696 8.91 -7.97 1.16
N ILE A 697 9.12 -9.24 1.48
CA ILE A 697 8.45 -9.92 2.61
C ILE A 697 9.50 -10.56 3.51
N TYR A 698 9.50 -10.13 4.77
CA TYR A 698 10.35 -10.69 5.81
C TYR A 698 9.53 -11.33 6.92
N ILE A 699 9.99 -12.47 7.40
CA ILE A 699 9.48 -13.11 8.61
C ILE A 699 10.48 -12.95 9.75
N THR A 700 9.97 -12.84 10.97
CA THR A 700 10.78 -12.71 12.20
C THR A 700 10.23 -13.60 13.31
N ASP A 701 9.82 -14.79 12.92
CA ASP A 701 9.26 -15.79 13.82
C ASP A 701 10.24 -16.17 14.93
N GLU A 702 9.70 -16.35 16.13
CA GLU A 702 10.41 -17.07 17.19
C GLU A 702 10.63 -18.53 16.75
N PRO A 703 11.81 -19.11 17.00
CA PRO A 703 12.08 -20.50 16.64
C PRO A 703 11.02 -21.47 17.21
N GLY A 704 10.38 -22.23 16.33
CA GLY A 704 9.34 -23.20 16.68
C GLY A 704 7.91 -22.64 16.67
N LYS A 705 7.73 -21.34 16.41
CA LYS A 705 6.43 -20.68 16.23
C LYS A 705 6.27 -20.27 14.77
N HIS A 706 6.02 -21.24 13.90
CA HIS A 706 5.90 -21.04 12.46
C HIS A 706 4.54 -21.50 11.94
N ASN A 707 3.95 -20.75 11.01
CA ASN A 707 2.75 -21.15 10.28
C ASN A 707 3.11 -21.50 8.83
N THR A 708 3.37 -22.79 8.57
CA THR A 708 3.76 -23.30 7.25
C THR A 708 2.64 -23.21 6.22
N SER A 709 1.38 -23.37 6.64
CA SER A 709 0.22 -23.20 5.76
C SER A 709 0.16 -21.77 5.23
N LEU A 710 0.32 -20.78 6.11
CA LEU A 710 0.34 -19.37 5.71
C LEU A 710 1.52 -19.07 4.77
N LEU A 711 2.72 -19.59 5.07
CA LEU A 711 3.89 -19.38 4.22
C LEU A 711 3.70 -19.96 2.80
N SER A 712 2.97 -21.06 2.67
CA SER A 712 2.65 -21.64 1.35
C SER A 712 1.71 -20.77 0.51
N GLU A 713 0.92 -19.88 1.12
CA GLU A 713 0.10 -18.89 0.43
C GLU A 713 0.88 -17.60 0.07
N VAL A 714 2.00 -17.35 0.75
CA VAL A 714 2.85 -16.16 0.55
C VAL A 714 3.96 -16.41 -0.46
N THR A 715 4.42 -17.66 -0.54
CA THR A 715 5.61 -18.04 -1.32
C THR A 715 5.32 -19.15 -2.30
N ALA A 716 6.21 -19.30 -3.28
CA ALA A 716 6.20 -20.40 -4.22
C ALA A 716 7.63 -20.87 -4.52
N PRO A 717 7.87 -22.18 -4.67
CA PRO A 717 9.17 -22.70 -5.07
C PRO A 717 9.46 -22.40 -6.54
N THR A 718 10.72 -22.19 -6.88
CA THR A 718 11.21 -22.05 -8.26
C THR A 718 11.61 -23.41 -8.84
N VAL A 719 11.91 -23.46 -10.15
CA VAL A 719 12.46 -24.65 -10.82
C VAL A 719 13.81 -25.12 -10.24
N HIS A 720 14.53 -24.22 -9.56
CA HIS A 720 15.80 -24.52 -8.88
C HIS A 720 15.63 -24.91 -7.40
N GLY A 721 14.39 -24.93 -6.89
CA GLY A 721 14.09 -25.28 -5.50
C GLY A 721 14.11 -24.10 -4.52
N ASN A 722 14.56 -22.91 -4.94
CA ASN A 722 14.56 -21.72 -4.09
C ASN A 722 13.13 -21.19 -3.86
N THR A 723 12.90 -20.53 -2.74
CA THR A 723 11.58 -19.99 -2.36
C THR A 723 11.48 -18.50 -2.70
N VAL A 724 10.54 -18.15 -3.59
CA VAL A 724 10.29 -16.75 -3.98
C VAL A 724 8.95 -16.25 -3.46
N ILE A 725 8.85 -14.93 -3.30
CA ILE A 725 7.59 -14.23 -3.06
C ILE A 725 6.96 -13.81 -4.40
N LEU A 726 5.64 -13.68 -4.42
CA LEU A 726 4.90 -13.26 -5.63
C LEU A 726 4.53 -11.79 -5.57
N ARG A 727 5.54 -10.94 -5.73
CA ARG A 727 5.40 -9.48 -5.67
C ARG A 727 4.68 -8.93 -6.92
N PRO A 728 3.57 -8.18 -6.77
CA PRO A 728 2.97 -7.42 -7.86
C PRO A 728 3.94 -6.39 -8.46
N ASP A 729 3.77 -6.05 -9.73
CA ASP A 729 4.69 -5.15 -10.44
C ASP A 729 4.59 -3.70 -9.96
N LEU A 730 3.38 -3.25 -9.58
CA LEU A 730 3.18 -1.92 -9.01
C LEU A 730 3.15 -1.96 -7.48
N VAL A 731 3.61 -0.88 -6.85
CA VAL A 731 3.53 -0.69 -5.40
C VAL A 731 2.06 -0.58 -4.98
N GLY A 732 1.66 -1.36 -3.97
CA GLY A 732 0.36 -1.29 -3.34
C GLY A 732 0.17 0.00 -2.56
N ARG A 733 -0.94 0.69 -2.80
CA ARG A 733 -1.32 1.93 -2.09
C ARG A 733 -2.79 1.96 -1.75
N THR A 734 -3.19 2.81 -0.82
CA THR A 734 -4.63 3.04 -0.61
C THR A 734 -5.29 3.59 -1.88
N ILE A 735 -6.53 3.20 -2.15
CA ILE A 735 -7.39 3.85 -3.16
C ILE A 735 -8.31 4.91 -2.56
N ASP A 736 -8.30 5.07 -1.23
CA ASP A 736 -9.19 5.94 -0.45
C ASP A 736 -8.41 7.09 0.21
N THR A 737 -7.82 7.97 -0.60
CA THR A 737 -6.87 9.01 -0.17
C THR A 737 -7.33 9.82 1.05
N TYR A 738 -8.62 10.15 1.14
CA TYR A 738 -9.17 11.07 2.15
C TYR A 738 -9.86 10.40 3.34
N ASN A 739 -9.91 9.07 3.40
CA ASN A 739 -10.54 8.35 4.50
C ASN A 739 -9.59 8.24 5.70
N GLY A 740 -10.04 8.74 6.85
CA GLY A 740 -9.23 8.80 8.06
C GLY A 740 -9.21 7.50 8.85
N TYR A 741 -8.10 7.21 9.56
CA TYR A 741 -7.96 6.00 10.37
C TYR A 741 -9.09 5.84 11.41
N HIS A 742 -9.44 6.93 12.10
CA HIS A 742 -10.44 6.92 13.17
C HIS A 742 -11.89 6.79 12.67
N GLU A 743 -12.13 6.88 11.36
CA GLU A 743 -13.45 6.65 10.77
C GLU A 743 -13.77 5.14 10.69
N GLY A 744 -12.76 4.27 10.83
CA GLY A 744 -12.95 2.83 10.99
C GLY A 744 -13.58 2.14 9.77
N HIS A 745 -13.38 2.70 8.58
CA HIS A 745 -13.78 2.08 7.31
C HIS A 745 -12.86 0.91 6.95
N VAL A 746 -13.29 0.06 6.01
CA VAL A 746 -12.40 -0.97 5.45
C VAL A 746 -11.29 -0.26 4.68
N LEU A 747 -10.03 -0.51 5.04
CA LEU A 747 -8.90 -0.01 4.29
C LEU A 747 -8.79 -0.81 2.99
N ARG A 748 -8.84 -0.12 1.85
CA ARG A 748 -8.71 -0.71 0.52
C ARG A 748 -7.34 -0.37 -0.06
N VAL A 749 -6.56 -1.40 -0.38
CA VAL A 749 -5.20 -1.28 -0.94
C VAL A 749 -5.19 -1.86 -2.35
N GLY A 750 -4.93 -1.03 -3.35
CA GLY A 750 -4.90 -1.43 -4.76
C GLY A 750 -3.47 -1.60 -5.26
N THR A 751 -3.25 -2.64 -6.07
CA THR A 751 -2.05 -2.84 -6.89
C THR A 751 -2.42 -3.45 -8.25
N TYR A 752 -1.45 -3.58 -9.16
CA TYR A 752 -1.59 -4.14 -10.49
C TYR A 752 -0.35 -4.95 -10.87
N THR A 753 -0.54 -6.01 -11.64
CA THR A 753 0.55 -6.83 -12.19
C THR A 753 0.27 -7.22 -13.65
N GLY A 754 1.31 -7.26 -14.47
CA GLY A 754 1.28 -7.51 -15.91
C GLY A 754 1.25 -6.22 -16.74
N TRP A 755 1.12 -6.40 -18.05
CA TRP A 755 1.08 -5.30 -19.03
C TRP A 755 -0.23 -4.52 -18.97
N ALA A 756 -0.23 -3.27 -19.41
CA ALA A 756 -1.46 -2.47 -19.48
C ALA A 756 -2.57 -3.20 -20.26
N ARG A 757 -3.81 -3.17 -19.74
CA ARG A 757 -5.03 -3.80 -20.29
C ARG A 757 -5.08 -5.33 -20.31
N THR A 758 -3.95 -6.03 -20.20
CA THR A 758 -3.88 -7.50 -20.18
C THR A 758 -3.42 -8.08 -18.85
N GLY A 759 -2.92 -7.23 -17.95
CA GLY A 759 -2.60 -7.57 -16.57
C GLY A 759 -3.83 -7.58 -15.66
N SER A 760 -3.60 -7.89 -14.40
CA SER A 760 -4.64 -8.08 -13.38
C SER A 760 -4.58 -6.99 -12.32
N GLY A 761 -5.72 -6.37 -12.04
CA GLY A 761 -5.88 -5.48 -10.89
C GLY A 761 -6.14 -6.28 -9.63
N ILE A 762 -5.47 -5.94 -8.54
CA ILE A 762 -5.59 -6.63 -7.25
C ILE A 762 -6.03 -5.61 -6.20
N LEU A 763 -7.03 -5.97 -5.39
CA LEU A 763 -7.54 -5.15 -4.30
C LEU A 763 -7.53 -5.94 -2.99
N GLY A 764 -6.72 -5.49 -2.04
CA GLY A 764 -6.76 -5.91 -0.65
C GLY A 764 -7.78 -5.12 0.15
N LEU A 765 -8.59 -5.82 0.95
CA LEU A 765 -9.59 -5.25 1.83
C LEU A 765 -9.23 -5.63 3.26
N PHE A 766 -9.02 -4.65 4.13
CA PHE A 766 -8.55 -4.86 5.50
C PHE A 766 -9.50 -4.21 6.50
N ASN A 767 -10.07 -5.01 7.41
CA ASN A 767 -10.86 -4.46 8.49
C ASN A 767 -9.96 -3.92 9.61
N ILE A 768 -9.81 -2.61 9.65
CA ILE A 768 -9.04 -1.90 10.67
C ILE A 768 -9.86 -1.52 11.91
N SER A 769 -11.16 -1.86 11.93
CA SER A 769 -12.06 -1.66 13.07
C SER A 769 -12.09 -2.88 13.98
N ALA A 770 -12.46 -2.67 15.25
CA ALA A 770 -12.77 -3.73 16.20
C ALA A 770 -14.12 -4.41 15.94
N SER A 771 -14.99 -3.81 15.11
CA SER A 771 -16.31 -4.36 14.74
C SER A 771 -16.25 -5.03 13.37
N PRO A 772 -17.14 -6.00 13.07
CA PRO A 772 -17.34 -6.48 11.71
C PRO A 772 -17.68 -5.33 10.76
N LYS A 773 -17.25 -5.44 9.51
CA LYS A 773 -17.51 -4.48 8.43
C LYS A 773 -17.90 -5.20 7.16
N SER A 774 -18.77 -4.58 6.38
CA SER A 774 -19.14 -5.05 5.04
C SER A 774 -18.76 -3.98 4.03
N SER A 775 -18.35 -4.41 2.85
CA SER A 775 -17.91 -3.52 1.78
C SER A 775 -18.49 -3.99 0.44
N LEU A 776 -18.88 -3.02 -0.38
CA LEU A 776 -19.22 -3.23 -1.78
C LEU A 776 -18.09 -2.63 -2.63
N VAL A 777 -17.57 -3.42 -3.55
CA VAL A 777 -16.43 -3.07 -4.40
C VAL A 777 -16.89 -3.03 -5.85
N SER A 778 -16.68 -1.90 -6.52
CA SER A 778 -16.92 -1.79 -7.96
C SER A 778 -15.71 -2.31 -8.75
N LEU A 779 -15.96 -2.86 -9.93
CA LEU A 779 -14.91 -3.17 -10.89
C LEU A 779 -14.04 -1.95 -11.22
N LEU A 780 -14.59 -0.73 -11.16
CA LEU A 780 -13.85 0.52 -11.37
C LEU A 780 -12.90 0.90 -10.23
N ASP A 781 -12.98 0.22 -9.08
CA ASP A 781 -12.09 0.43 -7.94
C ASP A 781 -10.74 -0.30 -8.13
N PHE A 782 -10.68 -1.29 -9.04
CA PHE A 782 -9.46 -2.04 -9.31
C PHE A 782 -8.46 -1.23 -10.14
N PRO A 783 -7.19 -1.14 -9.73
CA PRO A 783 -6.15 -0.53 -10.55
C PRO A 783 -6.01 -1.20 -11.92
N GLY A 784 -5.68 -0.42 -12.94
CA GLY A 784 -5.54 -0.89 -14.34
C GLY A 784 -6.86 -1.05 -15.11
N ILE A 785 -8.01 -0.90 -14.44
CA ILE A 785 -9.32 -0.84 -15.10
C ILE A 785 -9.68 0.63 -15.37
N HIS A 786 -9.67 0.99 -16.65
CA HIS A 786 -9.94 2.36 -17.10
C HIS A 786 -11.40 2.53 -17.54
N ASN A 787 -11.94 3.74 -17.36
CA ASN A 787 -13.34 4.07 -17.65
C ASN A 787 -13.68 4.04 -19.14
N ASP A 788 -12.69 4.35 -19.98
CA ASP A 788 -12.78 4.37 -21.44
C ASP A 788 -12.72 2.96 -22.04
N TYR A 789 -12.28 1.97 -21.27
CA TYR A 789 -12.08 0.61 -21.72
C TYR A 789 -13.33 -0.27 -21.47
N ASN A 790 -13.78 -0.99 -22.49
CA ASN A 790 -14.97 -1.84 -22.44
C ASN A 790 -14.64 -3.34 -22.32
N GLY A 791 -13.46 -3.67 -21.77
CA GLY A 791 -13.03 -5.05 -21.55
C GLY A 791 -13.94 -5.80 -20.58
N GLN A 792 -13.96 -7.12 -20.72
CA GLN A 792 -14.62 -8.02 -19.77
C GLN A 792 -13.61 -8.51 -18.75
N TYR A 793 -14.07 -8.67 -17.51
CA TYR A 793 -13.27 -9.13 -16.39
C TYR A 793 -14.03 -10.17 -15.58
N VAL A 794 -13.29 -11.07 -14.94
CA VAL A 794 -13.81 -11.89 -13.84
C VAL A 794 -13.12 -11.49 -12.56
N VAL A 795 -13.84 -11.44 -11.45
CA VAL A 795 -13.29 -11.15 -10.12
C VAL A 795 -13.25 -12.44 -9.32
N ARG A 796 -12.09 -12.76 -8.75
CA ARG A 796 -11.90 -13.93 -7.88
C ARG A 796 -11.57 -13.51 -6.46
N SER A 797 -12.17 -14.17 -5.47
CA SER A 797 -11.79 -14.09 -4.04
C SER A 797 -10.68 -15.07 -3.73
N HIS A 798 -9.67 -14.63 -2.97
CA HIS A 798 -8.61 -15.52 -2.49
C HIS A 798 -9.14 -16.46 -1.42
N THR A 799 -9.83 -15.95 -0.40
CA THR A 799 -10.20 -16.76 0.78
C THR A 799 -11.22 -17.87 0.49
N SER A 800 -12.09 -17.68 -0.51
CA SER A 800 -13.13 -18.66 -0.85
C SER A 800 -12.93 -19.36 -2.20
N GLY A 801 -12.05 -18.82 -3.06
CA GLY A 801 -11.90 -19.25 -4.45
C GLY A 801 -13.05 -18.85 -5.39
N LYS A 802 -14.14 -18.26 -4.87
CA LYS A 802 -15.31 -17.86 -5.68
C LYS A 802 -14.91 -16.91 -6.81
N ILE A 803 -15.49 -17.14 -7.99
CA ILE A 803 -15.27 -16.34 -9.19
C ILE A 803 -16.60 -15.86 -9.78
N THR A 804 -16.64 -14.62 -10.25
CA THR A 804 -17.85 -14.03 -10.84
C THR A 804 -18.11 -14.53 -12.26
N ASP A 805 -19.30 -14.24 -12.77
CA ASP A 805 -19.50 -14.16 -14.23
C ASP A 805 -18.64 -13.04 -14.83
N PRO A 806 -18.33 -13.10 -16.15
CA PRO A 806 -17.69 -12.00 -16.85
C PRO A 806 -18.53 -10.73 -16.74
N MET A 807 -17.91 -9.65 -16.28
CA MET A 807 -18.53 -8.34 -16.06
C MET A 807 -17.75 -7.25 -16.79
N ARG A 808 -18.44 -6.19 -17.21
CA ARG A 808 -17.83 -4.96 -17.72
C ARG A 808 -18.01 -3.84 -16.71
N PRO A 809 -17.13 -2.82 -16.72
CA PRO A 809 -17.23 -1.72 -15.74
C PRO A 809 -18.61 -1.02 -15.70
N LYS A 810 -19.30 -1.00 -16.84
CA LYS A 810 -20.61 -0.34 -17.01
C LYS A 810 -21.81 -1.25 -16.72
N ASP A 811 -21.62 -2.57 -16.61
CA ASP A 811 -22.75 -3.50 -16.41
C ASP A 811 -23.36 -3.33 -15.02
N ALA A 812 -24.67 -3.53 -14.87
CA ALA A 812 -25.35 -3.39 -13.57
C ALA A 812 -24.78 -4.33 -12.48
N ASN A 813 -24.18 -5.45 -12.86
CA ASN A 813 -23.55 -6.44 -11.98
C ASN A 813 -22.04 -6.19 -11.75
N SER A 814 -21.49 -5.02 -12.09
CA SER A 814 -20.06 -4.70 -11.92
C SER A 814 -19.62 -4.40 -10.48
N VAL A 815 -20.40 -4.84 -9.49
CA VAL A 815 -20.14 -4.66 -8.06
C VAL A 815 -20.13 -6.04 -7.40
N VAL A 816 -19.27 -6.23 -6.40
CA VAL A 816 -19.18 -7.43 -5.57
C VAL A 816 -19.22 -7.06 -4.08
N ALA A 817 -19.61 -8.00 -3.22
CA ALA A 817 -19.74 -7.79 -1.77
C ALA A 817 -18.73 -8.63 -0.98
N VAL A 818 -18.22 -8.05 0.11
CA VAL A 818 -17.29 -8.72 1.05
C VAL A 818 -17.69 -8.38 2.49
N ASN A 819 -17.64 -9.39 3.37
CA ASN A 819 -17.92 -9.27 4.80
C ASN A 819 -16.68 -9.64 5.61
N LEU A 820 -16.15 -8.71 6.39
CA LEU A 820 -14.93 -8.87 7.17
C LEU A 820 -15.26 -8.83 8.66
N GLY A 821 -14.90 -9.88 9.40
CA GLY A 821 -14.86 -9.85 10.86
C GLY A 821 -13.74 -8.93 11.38
N PRO A 822 -13.64 -8.70 12.70
CA PRO A 822 -12.49 -8.01 13.28
C PRO A 822 -11.19 -8.70 12.88
N LYS A 823 -10.15 -7.95 12.50
CA LYS A 823 -8.88 -8.47 11.95
C LYS A 823 -9.03 -9.23 10.61
N GLY A 824 -10.23 -9.21 10.04
CA GLY A 824 -10.54 -9.87 8.78
C GLY A 824 -9.93 -9.13 7.60
N TRP A 825 -9.59 -9.88 6.57
CA TRP A 825 -9.08 -9.37 5.31
C TRP A 825 -9.61 -10.22 4.14
N GLU A 826 -9.52 -9.69 2.93
CA GLU A 826 -9.76 -10.39 1.67
C GLU A 826 -8.86 -9.82 0.57
N ILE A 827 -8.51 -10.64 -0.41
CA ILE A 827 -7.89 -10.20 -1.66
C ILE A 827 -8.83 -10.55 -2.80
N LEU A 828 -9.24 -9.53 -3.54
CA LEU A 828 -9.96 -9.69 -4.78
C LEU A 828 -9.00 -9.42 -5.94
N THR A 829 -9.03 -10.27 -6.96
CA THR A 829 -8.26 -10.04 -8.20
C THR A 829 -9.20 -9.99 -9.39
N ALA A 830 -9.11 -8.93 -10.18
CA ALA A 830 -9.82 -8.76 -11.43
C ALA A 830 -8.93 -9.18 -12.60
N TYR A 831 -9.33 -10.25 -13.28
CA TYR A 831 -8.61 -10.83 -14.41
C TYR A 831 -9.28 -10.45 -15.73
N PRO A 832 -8.53 -9.94 -16.73
CA PRO A 832 -9.08 -9.65 -18.04
C PRO A 832 -9.48 -10.93 -18.77
N VAL A 833 -10.61 -10.88 -19.45
CA VAL A 833 -11.22 -12.02 -20.15
C VAL A 833 -11.11 -11.80 -21.66
N ARG A 834 -10.69 -12.84 -22.38
CA ARG A 834 -10.70 -12.89 -23.84
C ARG A 834 -11.75 -13.89 -24.34
N SER A 835 -12.40 -13.57 -25.45
CA SER A 835 -13.50 -14.37 -26.02
C SER A 835 -13.08 -15.02 -27.33
N PHE A 836 -13.37 -16.31 -27.50
CA PHE A 836 -12.99 -17.11 -28.66
C PHE A 836 -14.19 -17.94 -29.17
N THR A 837 -14.30 -18.10 -30.49
CA THR A 837 -15.32 -18.93 -31.13
C THR A 837 -14.68 -20.20 -31.69
N LEU A 838 -15.03 -21.37 -31.16
CA LEU A 838 -14.42 -22.65 -31.57
C LEU A 838 -15.15 -23.26 -32.79
N PRO A 839 -14.44 -23.90 -33.75
CA PRO A 839 -15.03 -24.36 -35.01
C PRO A 839 -16.08 -25.48 -34.93
N GLU A 840 -16.05 -26.33 -33.89
CA GLU A 840 -17.00 -27.45 -33.74
C GLU A 840 -18.43 -27.01 -33.36
N ASN A 841 -18.64 -25.72 -33.04
CA ASN A 841 -19.94 -25.17 -32.65
C ASN A 841 -20.77 -24.59 -33.82
N LYS A 842 -20.45 -24.92 -35.08
CA LYS A 842 -21.15 -24.33 -36.25
C LYS A 842 -22.63 -24.75 -36.39
N ASP A 843 -23.05 -25.87 -35.81
CA ASP A 843 -24.43 -26.39 -35.93
C ASP A 843 -25.30 -26.22 -34.67
N ARG A 844 -24.81 -25.56 -33.60
CA ARG A 844 -25.58 -25.24 -32.38
C ARG A 844 -25.29 -23.80 -31.97
N ASN A 845 -26.32 -22.94 -31.94
CA ASN A 845 -26.28 -21.52 -31.50
C ASN A 845 -24.98 -21.11 -30.78
N GLU A 846 -24.14 -20.34 -31.47
CA GLU A 846 -22.76 -19.95 -31.15
C GLU A 846 -22.53 -19.61 -29.66
N LYS A 847 -22.00 -20.55 -28.87
CA LYS A 847 -21.48 -20.25 -27.53
C LYS A 847 -20.01 -19.87 -27.63
N GLN A 848 -19.70 -18.61 -27.32
CA GLN A 848 -18.32 -18.13 -27.16
C GLN A 848 -17.68 -18.77 -25.92
N THR A 849 -16.41 -19.17 -26.04
CA THR A 849 -15.57 -19.59 -24.92
C THR A 849 -14.83 -18.38 -24.39
N HIS A 850 -15.01 -18.05 -23.12
CA HIS A 850 -14.29 -16.98 -22.43
C HIS A 850 -13.14 -17.56 -21.62
N VAL A 851 -11.95 -16.96 -21.74
CA VAL A 851 -10.72 -17.43 -21.10
C VAL A 851 -10.07 -16.31 -20.29
N ALA A 852 -9.61 -16.63 -19.09
CA ALA A 852 -8.70 -15.79 -18.33
C ALA A 852 -7.64 -16.66 -17.63
N VAL A 853 -6.37 -16.22 -17.65
CA VAL A 853 -5.26 -16.92 -16.97
C VAL A 853 -5.11 -16.32 -15.57
N LEU A 854 -5.27 -17.15 -14.54
CA LEU A 854 -5.39 -16.67 -13.15
C LEU A 854 -4.04 -16.60 -12.41
N GLY A 855 -3.00 -17.22 -12.96
CA GLY A 855 -1.73 -17.44 -12.28
C GLY A 855 -1.84 -18.56 -11.24
N LEU A 856 -1.04 -18.47 -10.17
CA LEU A 856 -1.01 -19.51 -9.12
C LEU A 856 -2.13 -19.32 -8.09
N VAL A 857 -3.20 -20.12 -8.16
CA VAL A 857 -4.44 -19.88 -7.39
C VAL A 857 -4.35 -20.16 -5.88
N GLY A 858 -3.27 -20.81 -5.43
CA GLY A 858 -3.00 -21.07 -4.01
C GLY A 858 -2.31 -19.90 -3.30
N GLN A 859 -1.75 -18.95 -4.05
CA GLN A 859 -1.00 -17.82 -3.50
C GLN A 859 -1.85 -16.55 -3.49
N MET A 860 -1.69 -15.75 -2.42
CA MET A 860 -2.44 -14.50 -2.17
C MET A 860 -2.39 -13.51 -3.35
N THR A 861 -1.24 -13.41 -4.01
CA THR A 861 -1.00 -12.58 -5.20
C THR A 861 -0.57 -13.44 -6.39
N GLY A 862 -1.18 -14.61 -6.54
CA GLY A 862 -0.87 -15.61 -7.56
C GLY A 862 -0.76 -15.12 -9.00
N ALA A 863 -1.49 -14.06 -9.36
CA ALA A 863 -1.41 -13.42 -10.67
C ALA A 863 0.02 -12.93 -10.99
N ALA A 864 0.79 -12.51 -9.98
CA ALA A 864 2.16 -12.02 -10.13
C ALA A 864 3.18 -13.13 -10.45
N ALA A 865 2.78 -14.42 -10.42
CA ALA A 865 3.62 -15.51 -10.90
C ALA A 865 3.73 -15.55 -12.44
N LEU A 866 2.79 -14.91 -13.15
CA LEU A 866 2.76 -14.87 -14.60
C LEU A 866 3.84 -13.93 -15.13
N THR A 867 4.76 -14.44 -15.95
CA THR A 867 5.69 -13.59 -16.71
C THR A 867 5.09 -13.21 -18.05
N SER A 868 4.39 -14.16 -18.69
CA SER A 868 3.61 -13.92 -19.89
C SER A 868 2.47 -14.94 -20.03
N SER A 869 1.44 -14.55 -20.79
CA SER A 869 0.42 -15.49 -21.25
C SER A 869 -0.14 -15.05 -22.59
N ASP A 870 -0.42 -16.02 -23.47
CA ASP A 870 -1.12 -15.77 -24.72
C ASP A 870 -2.18 -16.83 -24.99
N VAL A 871 -3.25 -16.42 -25.67
CA VAL A 871 -4.40 -17.28 -25.96
C VAL A 871 -4.85 -17.02 -27.39
N TYR A 872 -4.88 -18.06 -28.21
CA TYR A 872 -5.21 -17.98 -29.63
C TYR A 872 -5.77 -19.30 -30.17
N ILE A 873 -6.45 -19.24 -31.32
CA ILE A 873 -6.96 -20.42 -32.03
C ILE A 873 -5.89 -20.88 -33.04
N GLN A 874 -5.50 -22.14 -32.98
CA GLN A 874 -4.57 -22.75 -33.92
C GLN A 874 -5.24 -23.04 -35.28
N THR A 875 -4.42 -23.30 -36.30
CA THR A 875 -4.89 -23.64 -37.66
C THR A 875 -5.76 -24.90 -37.71
N ASN A 876 -5.59 -25.82 -36.77
CA ASN A 876 -6.41 -27.02 -36.61
C ASN A 876 -7.75 -26.77 -35.89
N GLY A 877 -8.04 -25.52 -35.49
CA GLY A 877 -9.28 -25.14 -34.81
C GLY A 877 -9.26 -25.26 -33.28
N ARG A 878 -8.20 -25.82 -32.69
CA ARG A 878 -8.06 -25.92 -31.23
C ARG A 878 -7.67 -24.58 -30.61
N LEU A 879 -8.19 -24.31 -29.42
CA LEU A 879 -7.73 -23.20 -28.60
C LEU A 879 -6.41 -23.59 -27.94
N ARG A 880 -5.40 -22.72 -28.04
CA ARG A 880 -4.12 -22.87 -27.38
C ARG A 880 -3.93 -21.73 -26.38
N ILE A 881 -3.51 -22.11 -25.17
CA ILE A 881 -3.16 -21.20 -24.08
C ILE A 881 -1.71 -21.49 -23.71
N ASP A 882 -0.84 -20.52 -23.96
CA ASP A 882 0.57 -20.57 -23.58
C ASP A 882 0.75 -19.72 -22.32
N VAL A 883 1.29 -20.31 -21.26
CA VAL A 883 1.52 -19.65 -19.97
C VAL A 883 2.97 -19.82 -19.57
N SER A 884 3.64 -18.72 -19.25
CA SER A 884 4.97 -18.75 -18.66
C SER A 884 4.92 -18.29 -17.20
N LEU A 885 5.50 -19.08 -16.31
CA LEU A 885 5.50 -18.87 -14.87
C LEU A 885 6.91 -18.77 -14.31
N LYS A 886 7.16 -17.81 -13.41
CA LYS A 886 8.45 -17.69 -12.68
C LYS A 886 8.55 -18.58 -11.44
N ALA A 887 7.47 -19.26 -11.07
CA ALA A 887 7.40 -20.13 -9.90
C ALA A 887 6.43 -21.30 -10.12
N LEU A 888 6.62 -22.36 -9.34
CA LEU A 888 5.84 -23.58 -9.38
C LEU A 888 4.70 -23.54 -8.34
N GLY A 889 3.53 -24.01 -8.73
CA GLY A 889 2.36 -24.13 -7.86
C GLY A 889 1.16 -24.66 -8.64
N THR A 890 -0.05 -24.38 -8.16
CA THR A 890 -1.28 -24.72 -8.88
C THR A 890 -1.68 -23.58 -9.81
N LEU A 891 -1.47 -23.76 -11.11
CA LEU A 891 -1.94 -22.84 -12.15
C LEU A 891 -3.46 -22.94 -12.28
N GLY A 892 -4.14 -21.79 -12.23
CA GLY A 892 -5.58 -21.70 -12.49
C GLY A 892 -5.88 -21.04 -13.83
N ILE A 893 -6.88 -21.57 -14.54
CA ILE A 893 -7.40 -21.01 -15.78
C ILE A 893 -8.92 -20.98 -15.72
N TYR A 894 -9.48 -19.81 -15.96
CA TYR A 894 -10.91 -19.64 -16.12
C TYR A 894 -11.33 -20.01 -17.54
N LEU A 895 -12.35 -20.86 -17.66
CA LEU A 895 -12.99 -21.28 -18.91
C LEU A 895 -14.52 -21.29 -18.71
N SER A 896 -15.25 -20.44 -19.44
CA SER A 896 -16.71 -20.26 -19.21
C SER A 896 -17.57 -21.49 -19.49
N ASN A 897 -17.10 -22.44 -20.30
CA ASN A 897 -17.78 -23.67 -20.68
C ASN A 897 -17.08 -24.93 -20.15
N LEU A 898 -16.23 -24.80 -19.13
CA LEU A 898 -15.43 -25.91 -18.60
C LEU A 898 -16.27 -27.08 -18.11
N GLY A 899 -17.38 -26.83 -17.40
CA GLY A 899 -18.30 -27.88 -16.93
C GLY A 899 -18.95 -28.73 -18.04
N GLN A 900 -18.82 -28.35 -19.32
CA GLN A 900 -19.26 -29.13 -20.48
C GLN A 900 -18.14 -29.95 -21.12
N GLN A 901 -16.91 -29.85 -20.61
CA GLN A 901 -15.72 -30.51 -21.17
C GLN A 901 -15.31 -31.73 -20.32
N ASN A 902 -14.75 -32.74 -20.98
CA ASN A 902 -14.08 -33.86 -20.33
C ASN A 902 -12.57 -33.66 -20.42
N ILE A 903 -11.89 -33.68 -19.28
CA ILE A 903 -10.43 -33.48 -19.22
C ILE A 903 -9.68 -34.49 -20.11
N ALA A 904 -10.11 -35.76 -20.13
CA ALA A 904 -9.40 -36.81 -20.89
C ALA A 904 -9.61 -36.70 -22.40
N GLU A 905 -10.74 -36.14 -22.84
CA GLU A 905 -11.12 -36.12 -24.25
C GLU A 905 -10.80 -34.77 -24.92
N ASN A 906 -10.93 -33.67 -24.17
CA ASN A 906 -10.90 -32.32 -24.73
C ASN A 906 -9.66 -31.50 -24.34
N LEU A 907 -8.86 -31.95 -23.38
CA LEU A 907 -7.71 -31.21 -22.87
C LEU A 907 -6.40 -31.99 -23.06
N MET A 908 -5.39 -31.31 -23.58
CA MET A 908 -4.00 -31.77 -23.55
C MET A 908 -3.15 -30.68 -22.92
N ILE A 909 -2.37 -31.04 -21.90
CA ILE A 909 -1.52 -30.10 -21.18
C ILE A 909 -0.09 -30.62 -21.20
N THR A 910 0.84 -29.75 -21.57
CA THR A 910 2.27 -30.06 -21.58
C THR A 910 3.04 -29.09 -20.71
N ILE A 911 4.10 -29.59 -20.08
CA ILE A 911 5.16 -28.77 -19.49
C ILE A 911 6.44 -29.09 -20.27
N LEU A 912 7.10 -28.07 -20.81
CA LEU A 912 8.28 -28.26 -21.67
C LEU A 912 8.04 -29.31 -22.78
N GLU A 913 6.88 -29.20 -23.45
CA GLU A 913 6.42 -30.11 -24.53
C GLU A 913 6.17 -31.57 -24.10
N GLN A 914 6.31 -31.91 -22.81
CA GLN A 914 5.99 -33.24 -22.28
C GLN A 914 4.58 -33.28 -21.69
N PRO A 915 3.72 -34.22 -22.10
CA PRO A 915 2.38 -34.38 -21.53
C PRO A 915 2.42 -34.66 -20.03
N ILE A 916 1.62 -33.92 -19.27
CA ILE A 916 1.55 -34.13 -17.82
C ILE A 916 0.58 -35.26 -17.45
N PRO A 917 0.79 -35.95 -16.32
CA PRO A 917 -0.15 -36.97 -15.84
C PRO A 917 -1.53 -36.37 -15.56
N GLN A 918 -2.60 -37.03 -16.02
CA GLN A 918 -3.99 -36.56 -15.84
C GLN A 918 -4.35 -36.26 -14.38
N LYS A 919 -3.80 -37.02 -13.41
CA LYS A 919 -4.01 -36.80 -11.97
C LYS A 919 -3.53 -35.43 -11.45
N MET A 920 -2.77 -34.68 -12.25
CA MET A 920 -2.30 -33.32 -11.92
C MET A 920 -3.28 -32.23 -12.36
N VAL A 921 -4.37 -32.62 -13.03
CA VAL A 921 -5.33 -31.71 -13.62
C VAL A 921 -6.71 -32.03 -13.05
N TRP A 922 -7.38 -31.02 -12.52
CA TRP A 922 -8.76 -31.14 -12.05
C TRP A 922 -9.54 -29.87 -12.34
N MET A 923 -10.85 -29.97 -12.21
CA MET A 923 -11.79 -28.86 -12.32
C MET A 923 -12.56 -28.76 -11.01
N GLU A 924 -13.15 -27.60 -10.74
CA GLU A 924 -14.16 -27.48 -9.68
C GLU A 924 -15.29 -28.52 -9.87
N GLU A 925 -15.93 -28.95 -8.78
CA GLU A 925 -16.99 -29.95 -8.86
C GLU A 925 -18.31 -29.34 -9.40
N GLY A 926 -19.02 -30.10 -10.25
CA GLY A 926 -20.37 -29.77 -10.73
C GLY A 926 -20.43 -29.16 -12.14
N GLU A 927 -21.65 -29.06 -12.69
CA GLU A 927 -21.89 -28.54 -14.06
C GLU A 927 -21.52 -27.05 -14.23
N ASN A 928 -21.34 -26.32 -13.12
CA ASN A 928 -20.94 -24.92 -13.10
C ASN A 928 -19.42 -24.71 -12.93
N ALA A 929 -18.62 -25.76 -13.01
CA ALA A 929 -17.16 -25.67 -12.95
C ALA A 929 -16.64 -24.68 -13.98
N ARG A 930 -15.77 -23.75 -13.53
CA ARG A 930 -15.22 -22.69 -14.39
C ARG A 930 -13.70 -22.55 -14.27
N VAL A 931 -13.09 -23.10 -13.23
CA VAL A 931 -11.64 -23.06 -13.05
C VAL A 931 -11.03 -24.43 -13.31
N LEU A 932 -10.12 -24.48 -14.28
CA LEU A 932 -9.21 -25.59 -14.53
C LEU A 932 -7.96 -25.37 -13.67
N SER A 933 -7.60 -26.36 -12.86
CA SER A 933 -6.42 -26.34 -12.01
C SER A 933 -5.38 -27.33 -12.52
N VAL A 934 -4.14 -26.87 -12.62
CA VAL A 934 -2.98 -27.67 -13.05
C VAL A 934 -1.91 -27.58 -11.96
N ASP A 935 -1.64 -28.69 -11.27
CA ASP A 935 -0.57 -28.76 -10.27
C ASP A 935 0.80 -28.91 -10.94
N VAL A 936 1.35 -27.76 -11.36
CA VAL A 936 2.64 -27.65 -12.03
C VAL A 936 3.77 -28.13 -11.12
N LEU A 937 3.68 -27.87 -9.81
CA LEU A 937 4.70 -28.27 -8.84
C LEU A 937 4.79 -29.80 -8.70
N SER A 938 3.66 -30.48 -8.52
CA SER A 938 3.66 -31.94 -8.42
C SER A 938 3.99 -32.59 -9.76
N ALA A 939 3.53 -32.04 -10.88
CA ALA A 939 3.89 -32.51 -12.21
C ALA A 939 5.40 -32.43 -12.44
N TRP A 940 6.01 -31.27 -12.15
CA TRP A 940 7.47 -31.04 -12.24
C TRP A 940 8.27 -32.10 -11.47
N LYS A 941 7.88 -32.35 -10.21
CA LYS A 941 8.55 -33.33 -9.33
C LYS A 941 8.38 -34.78 -9.82
N ILE A 942 7.16 -35.19 -10.20
CA ILE A 942 6.89 -36.59 -10.60
C ILE A 942 7.52 -36.93 -11.95
N MET A 943 7.51 -35.98 -12.88
CA MET A 943 8.09 -36.17 -14.20
C MET A 943 9.63 -36.10 -14.17
N GLY A 944 10.23 -35.66 -13.06
CA GLY A 944 11.68 -35.49 -12.94
C GLY A 944 12.21 -34.44 -13.91
N LEU A 945 11.46 -33.35 -14.13
CA LEU A 945 11.87 -32.28 -15.03
C LEU A 945 13.04 -31.51 -14.42
N GLU A 946 13.99 -31.14 -15.28
CA GLU A 946 15.16 -30.34 -14.91
C GLU A 946 15.02 -28.92 -15.44
N ALA A 947 15.52 -27.97 -14.66
CA ALA A 947 15.54 -26.57 -15.07
C ALA A 947 16.44 -26.40 -16.30
N GLY A 948 15.93 -25.72 -17.33
CA GLY A 948 16.72 -25.34 -18.49
C GLY A 948 17.56 -24.09 -18.22
N TRP A 949 17.91 -23.37 -19.28
CA TRP A 949 18.57 -22.07 -19.19
C TRP A 949 17.65 -20.95 -18.68
N SER A 950 16.33 -21.20 -18.63
CA SER A 950 15.32 -20.25 -18.13
C SER A 950 14.81 -20.67 -16.76
N ASN A 951 14.53 -19.67 -15.91
CA ASN A 951 13.84 -19.83 -14.62
C ASN A 951 12.34 -19.98 -14.78
N GLU A 952 11.85 -19.78 -16.01
CA GLU A 952 10.45 -19.85 -16.32
C GLU A 952 10.04 -21.27 -16.69
N VAL A 953 8.81 -21.61 -16.33
CA VAL A 953 8.15 -22.84 -16.78
C VAL A 953 7.13 -22.46 -17.82
N LEU A 954 7.31 -22.98 -19.04
CA LEU A 954 6.32 -22.91 -20.10
C LEU A 954 5.32 -24.07 -19.96
N ILE A 955 4.05 -23.70 -19.81
CA ILE A 955 2.91 -24.61 -19.83
C ILE A 955 2.08 -24.30 -21.07
N GLN A 956 1.75 -25.33 -21.85
CA GLN A 956 0.89 -25.20 -23.03
C GLN A 956 -0.35 -26.03 -22.83
N ILE A 957 -1.50 -25.43 -23.08
CA ILE A 957 -2.81 -26.06 -22.87
C ILE A 957 -3.59 -25.97 -24.16
N PHE A 958 -4.00 -27.13 -24.65
CA PHE A 958 -4.77 -27.30 -25.86
C PHE A 958 -6.19 -27.71 -25.47
N VAL A 959 -7.18 -26.93 -25.92
CA VAL A 959 -8.61 -27.17 -25.69
C VAL A 959 -9.28 -27.34 -27.04
N GLY A 960 -9.89 -28.51 -27.26
CA GLY A 960 -10.61 -28.80 -28.50
C GLY A 960 -10.83 -30.27 -28.75
#